data_AF-A0A9N9CYL7-F1
#
_entry.id   AF-A0A9N9CYL7-F1
#
_cell.length_a   1.000
_cell.length_b   1.000
_cell.length_c   1.000
_cell.angle_alpha   90.00
_cell.angle_beta   90.00
_cell.angle_gamma   90.00
#
_symmetry.space_group_name_H-M   'P 1'
#
loop_
_entity.id
_entity.type
_entity.pdbx_description
1 polymer ?
#
loop_
_entity_poly.entity_id
_entity_poly.type
_entity_poly.pdbx_seq_one_letter_code
_entity_poly.pdbx_strand_id
1 'polypeptide(L)'
;MSIAARCYSEVHESGHLSDLSKLCVRHFKDSLKNIFEERTSSPWTKRKKRSEFQEELDRYGIVQFVKRDNLAEEEEVPPAADDLKKTNKTNKKLSLKEIFKDPPQVKINADGWPDRNVYDPSLDKMFWWRNDPVLNQHHEHWHMVMPSGEYKGVTKDREGENFIYMHRFMLARYDVNRWCLGMDLVEPLVDYTTPIPESFYPPPFLSQESRGNTRIPFPARPPYQVFRDIVTKVDNTEIIFTVQELTDTLNELEKWIDGKTDLRHPYRLNLTDDEATKVGSDIEIVLHNIGHNMLGYIMHPYTINAPPSVLVGARAGTRDPLFWRWHRHLDNIYLKWQFLLGPRNYSDDIPPITIREKDLILAFTDELIKVNETGVNDTWVKYANETFGGENFDKDVSNLPVVTKTLETKMKIRDYVWLEDGMDKERIQYLYPRDWIWFMRVQNNSPKPATVTFRVFICPIELVDSTVHWVEIDKFKRTIGPYEKTVVSQKCDEAVAIRKPAQKTTEQMDATTLPEWRRSELDKLNFAEIAEEIFCDCGWPYNLIIPRGSKLGSKFKLFVYASDGTNDLVRTDTQCGSVLLCGGEKWTDKIPDNKPLGYPFDRPLKDGSFYKNFEGMDNVAFTDITIKWVEDFPEVL
;
A
#
# COMPACT_ATOMS: atom_id res chain seq x y z
N MET A 1 -16.29 -36.04 -10.06
CA MET A 1 -14.91 -35.51 -10.10
C MET A 1 -14.71 -34.77 -11.41
N SER A 2 -14.30 -33.50 -11.36
CA SER A 2 -13.93 -32.75 -12.57
C SER A 2 -12.67 -33.36 -13.21
N ILE A 3 -12.45 -33.12 -14.50
CA ILE A 3 -11.23 -33.57 -15.19
C ILE A 3 -10.00 -33.01 -14.45
N ALA A 4 -10.06 -31.76 -14.00
CA ALA A 4 -9.03 -31.13 -13.17
C ALA A 4 -8.76 -31.90 -11.87
N ALA A 5 -9.80 -32.22 -11.07
CA ALA A 5 -9.63 -32.95 -9.81
C ALA A 5 -9.07 -34.38 -10.02
N ARG A 6 -9.47 -35.04 -11.11
CA ARG A 6 -8.93 -36.35 -11.49
C ARG A 6 -7.46 -36.26 -11.91
N CYS A 7 -7.10 -35.24 -12.68
CA CYS A 7 -5.73 -35.03 -13.12
C CYS A 7 -4.82 -34.59 -11.97
N TYR A 8 -5.35 -33.84 -11.01
CA TYR A 8 -4.64 -33.49 -9.78
C TYR A 8 -4.36 -34.74 -8.93
N SER A 9 -5.33 -35.64 -8.80
CA SER A 9 -5.14 -36.92 -8.11
C SER A 9 -4.10 -37.80 -8.81
N GLU A 10 -4.12 -37.87 -10.15
CA GLU A 10 -3.13 -38.64 -10.94
C GLU A 10 -1.71 -38.04 -10.81
N VAL A 11 -1.59 -36.71 -10.69
CA VAL A 11 -0.31 -36.02 -10.42
C VAL A 11 0.18 -36.26 -8.99
N HIS A 12 -0.72 -36.37 -8.03
CA HIS A 12 -0.37 -36.58 -6.62
C HIS A 12 0.10 -38.02 -6.33
N GLU A 13 -0.47 -39.00 -7.03
CA GLU A 13 -0.08 -40.42 -6.90
C GLU A 13 1.14 -40.80 -7.77
N SER A 14 1.49 -39.97 -8.76
CA SER A 14 2.52 -40.30 -9.75
C SER A 14 3.66 -39.29 -9.75
N GLY A 15 4.88 -39.74 -9.46
CA GLY A 15 6.07 -38.90 -9.48
C GLY A 15 6.55 -38.49 -10.88
N HIS A 16 5.83 -38.83 -11.96
CA HIS A 16 6.26 -38.59 -13.34
C HIS A 16 5.10 -38.42 -14.35
N LEU A 17 5.25 -37.48 -15.30
CA LEU A 17 4.25 -37.15 -16.35
C LEU A 17 3.89 -38.32 -17.31
N SER A 18 4.68 -39.39 -17.35
CA SER A 18 4.41 -40.60 -18.16
C SER A 18 3.27 -41.46 -17.62
N ASP A 19 2.94 -41.24 -16.35
CA ASP A 19 2.02 -42.06 -15.59
C ASP A 19 0.62 -41.41 -15.56
N LEU A 20 0.53 -40.15 -16.02
CA LEU A 20 -0.73 -39.46 -16.25
C LEU A 20 -1.47 -40.04 -17.44
N SER A 21 -2.79 -40.15 -17.29
CA SER A 21 -3.65 -40.56 -18.40
C SER A 21 -3.54 -39.57 -19.57
N LYS A 22 -3.72 -40.09 -20.80
CA LYS A 22 -3.75 -39.26 -22.02
C LYS A 22 -4.79 -38.13 -21.93
N LEU A 23 -5.83 -38.30 -21.12
CA LEU A 23 -6.85 -37.29 -20.84
C LEU A 23 -6.27 -36.10 -20.05
N CYS A 24 -5.42 -36.36 -19.06
CA CYS A 24 -4.79 -35.33 -18.24
C CYS A 24 -3.65 -34.60 -18.96
N VAL A 25 -2.83 -35.33 -19.72
CA VAL A 25 -1.83 -34.72 -20.60
C VAL A 25 -2.49 -33.82 -21.64
N ARG A 26 -3.69 -34.16 -22.11
CA ARG A 26 -4.47 -33.33 -23.05
C ARG A 26 -5.12 -32.14 -22.35
N HIS A 27 -5.68 -32.32 -21.15
CA HIS A 27 -6.24 -31.24 -20.35
C HIS A 27 -5.23 -30.12 -20.08
N PHE A 28 -4.01 -30.46 -19.68
CA PHE A 28 -2.93 -29.49 -19.45
C PHE A 28 -2.37 -28.85 -20.75
N LYS A 29 -2.47 -29.54 -21.89
CA LYS A 29 -2.08 -29.01 -23.20
C LYS A 29 -3.16 -28.10 -23.82
N ASP A 30 -4.42 -28.43 -23.60
CA ASP A 30 -5.57 -27.68 -24.12
C ASP A 30 -5.81 -26.42 -23.27
N SER A 31 -5.53 -26.43 -21.95
CA SER A 31 -5.53 -25.23 -21.11
C SER A 31 -4.46 -24.20 -21.51
N LEU A 32 -3.32 -24.65 -22.05
CA LEU A 32 -2.30 -23.78 -22.66
C LEU A 32 -2.74 -23.16 -24.01
N LYS A 33 -3.72 -23.76 -24.69
CA LYS A 33 -4.29 -23.25 -25.95
C LYS A 33 -5.58 -22.43 -25.76
N ASN A 34 -6.28 -22.58 -24.64
CA ASN A 34 -7.62 -22.03 -24.46
C ASN A 34 -7.71 -20.50 -24.34
N ILE A 35 -6.66 -19.78 -23.93
CA ILE A 35 -6.75 -18.32 -23.82
C ILE A 35 -6.72 -17.62 -25.19
N PHE A 36 -6.05 -18.21 -26.19
CA PHE A 36 -5.93 -17.59 -27.52
C PHE A 36 -7.01 -18.04 -28.52
N GLU A 37 -7.50 -19.28 -28.44
CA GLU A 37 -8.47 -19.77 -29.44
C GLU A 37 -9.94 -19.46 -29.06
N GLU A 38 -10.33 -19.34 -27.78
CA GLU A 38 -11.72 -18.99 -27.43
C GLU A 38 -12.10 -17.52 -27.69
N ARG A 39 -11.10 -16.62 -27.82
CA ARG A 39 -11.35 -15.23 -28.26
C ARG A 39 -11.76 -15.13 -29.74
N THR A 40 -11.54 -16.18 -30.53
CA THR A 40 -12.06 -16.27 -31.92
C THR A 40 -13.47 -16.85 -32.01
N SER A 41 -14.00 -17.39 -30.91
CA SER A 41 -15.30 -18.08 -30.87
C SER A 41 -16.39 -17.30 -30.11
N SER A 42 -16.03 -16.21 -29.42
CA SER A 42 -17.01 -15.39 -28.69
C SER A 42 -17.99 -14.68 -29.64
N PRO A 43 -19.32 -14.77 -29.42
CA PRO A 43 -20.33 -14.06 -30.22
C PRO A 43 -20.17 -12.53 -30.21
N TRP A 44 -19.39 -11.98 -29.28
CA TRP A 44 -19.18 -10.53 -29.12
C TRP A 44 -18.15 -9.92 -30.07
N THR A 45 -17.34 -10.71 -30.79
CA THR A 45 -16.34 -10.19 -31.75
C THR A 45 -16.82 -10.15 -33.21
N LYS A 46 -18.09 -10.46 -33.48
CA LYS A 46 -18.64 -10.58 -34.86
C LYS A 46 -18.89 -9.28 -35.62
N ARG A 47 -18.35 -8.13 -35.19
CA ARG A 47 -18.40 -6.89 -35.98
C ARG A 47 -17.09 -6.12 -35.91
N LYS A 48 -16.11 -6.55 -36.69
CA LYS A 48 -15.18 -5.70 -37.44
C LYS A 48 -14.50 -6.55 -38.51
N LYS A 49 -14.41 -6.03 -39.72
CA LYS A 49 -13.84 -6.78 -40.86
C LYS A 49 -12.35 -7.03 -40.58
N ARG A 50 -11.91 -8.25 -40.86
CA ARG A 50 -10.53 -8.76 -40.71
C ARG A 50 -9.45 -7.86 -41.37
N SER A 51 -9.84 -6.96 -42.27
CA SER A 51 -8.95 -6.03 -42.96
C SER A 51 -8.49 -4.84 -42.11
N GLU A 52 -9.29 -4.36 -41.14
CA GLU A 52 -8.92 -3.19 -40.32
C GLU A 52 -7.89 -3.54 -39.24
N PHE A 53 -7.92 -4.77 -38.72
CA PHE A 53 -6.94 -5.25 -37.72
C PHE A 53 -5.55 -5.48 -38.33
N GLN A 54 -5.47 -5.86 -39.61
CA GLN A 54 -4.20 -6.06 -40.30
C GLN A 54 -3.54 -4.72 -40.66
N GLU A 55 -4.32 -3.70 -41.06
CA GLU A 55 -3.81 -2.34 -41.27
C GLU A 55 -3.29 -1.68 -39.97
N GLU A 56 -3.86 -2.05 -38.82
CA GLU A 56 -3.40 -1.58 -37.51
C GLU A 56 -2.07 -2.25 -37.12
N LEU A 57 -1.91 -3.55 -37.37
CA LEU A 57 -0.66 -4.29 -37.15
C LEU A 57 0.48 -3.83 -38.07
N ASP A 58 0.17 -3.51 -39.33
CA ASP A 58 1.15 -3.02 -40.30
C ASP A 58 1.65 -1.60 -39.96
N ARG A 59 0.86 -0.82 -39.21
CA ARG A 59 1.24 0.52 -38.72
C ARG A 59 2.26 0.49 -37.57
N TYR A 60 2.40 -0.65 -36.88
CA TYR A 60 3.32 -0.86 -35.75
C TYR A 60 4.62 -1.61 -36.11
N GLY A 61 4.89 -1.86 -37.41
CA GLY A 61 6.23 -2.27 -37.87
C GLY A 61 6.70 -3.66 -37.41
N ILE A 62 5.79 -4.60 -37.17
CA ILE A 62 6.13 -5.99 -36.80
C ILE A 62 6.43 -6.79 -38.08
N VAL A 63 7.73 -7.01 -38.34
CA VAL A 63 8.27 -7.63 -39.56
C VAL A 63 7.78 -9.07 -39.80
N GLN A 64 7.37 -9.33 -41.04
CA GLN A 64 6.98 -10.61 -41.62
C GLN A 64 8.14 -11.62 -41.75
N PHE A 65 7.88 -12.90 -41.46
CA PHE A 65 8.71 -14.00 -41.97
C PHE A 65 8.29 -14.36 -43.40
N VAL A 66 9.26 -14.29 -44.33
CA VAL A 66 9.11 -14.63 -45.75
C VAL A 66 8.92 -16.14 -45.92
N LYS A 67 7.86 -16.52 -46.64
CA LYS A 67 7.62 -17.87 -47.15
C LYS A 67 8.51 -18.13 -48.37
N ARG A 68 9.26 -19.24 -48.38
CA ARG A 68 9.91 -19.76 -49.59
C ARG A 68 9.37 -21.15 -49.87
N ASP A 69 8.61 -21.28 -50.95
CA ASP A 69 8.16 -22.54 -51.52
C ASP A 69 8.95 -22.84 -52.82
N ASN A 70 9.05 -24.15 -53.12
CA ASN A 70 9.37 -24.86 -54.37
C ASN A 70 10.83 -25.28 -54.62
N LEU A 71 11.03 -26.60 -54.69
CA LEU A 71 11.37 -27.35 -55.93
C LEU A 71 11.09 -28.86 -55.73
N ALA A 72 10.57 -29.51 -56.77
CA ALA A 72 10.21 -30.92 -56.88
C ALA A 72 11.11 -31.64 -57.91
N GLU A 73 10.92 -32.97 -58.05
CA GLU A 73 11.52 -33.96 -58.98
C GLU A 73 12.84 -34.59 -58.49
N GLU A 74 13.13 -35.90 -58.60
CA GLU A 74 12.49 -37.13 -59.09
C GLU A 74 13.34 -38.34 -58.61
N GLU A 75 12.87 -39.56 -58.91
CA GLU A 75 13.58 -40.87 -59.00
C GLU A 75 13.51 -41.95 -57.90
N GLU A 76 13.56 -43.18 -58.44
CA GLU A 76 12.98 -44.46 -58.04
C GLU A 76 13.78 -45.31 -57.02
N VAL A 77 13.09 -46.33 -56.51
CA VAL A 77 13.52 -47.32 -55.51
C VAL A 77 14.40 -48.43 -56.11
N PRO A 78 15.40 -48.94 -55.36
CA PRO A 78 15.73 -50.37 -55.38
C PRO A 78 15.62 -51.04 -53.99
N PRO A 79 15.51 -52.39 -53.94
CA PRO A 79 14.93 -53.12 -52.82
C PRO A 79 15.92 -53.49 -51.70
N ALA A 80 15.31 -53.93 -50.59
CA ALA A 80 15.88 -54.31 -49.31
C ALA A 80 17.18 -55.14 -49.33
N ALA A 81 18.10 -54.78 -48.44
CA ALA A 81 18.99 -55.70 -47.76
C ALA A 81 19.25 -55.20 -46.34
N ASP A 82 19.05 -56.10 -45.37
CA ASP A 82 19.31 -55.95 -43.96
C ASP A 82 20.65 -55.29 -43.65
N ASP A 83 20.65 -54.28 -42.78
CA ASP A 83 21.77 -54.13 -41.86
C ASP A 83 21.29 -53.55 -40.51
N LEU A 84 21.28 -54.43 -39.52
CA LEU A 84 21.08 -54.16 -38.12
C LEU A 84 22.17 -53.21 -37.61
N LYS A 85 21.93 -51.89 -37.67
CA LYS A 85 22.63 -50.93 -36.82
C LYS A 85 21.67 -50.23 -35.88
N LYS A 86 21.69 -50.70 -34.64
CA LYS A 86 21.18 -50.03 -33.44
C LYS A 86 21.72 -48.60 -33.38
N THR A 87 21.00 -47.63 -33.94
CA THR A 87 21.16 -46.23 -33.53
C THR A 87 20.35 -46.04 -32.26
N ASN A 88 21.06 -46.04 -31.12
CA ASN A 88 20.57 -45.45 -29.88
C ASN A 88 20.21 -43.97 -30.16
N LYS A 89 18.97 -43.70 -30.57
CA LYS A 89 18.36 -42.39 -30.35
C LYS A 89 18.10 -42.32 -28.86
N THR A 90 19.06 -41.78 -28.13
CA THR A 90 18.81 -41.16 -26.84
C THR A 90 17.65 -40.20 -27.03
N ASN A 91 16.45 -40.60 -26.57
CA ASN A 91 15.34 -39.70 -26.36
C ASN A 91 15.85 -38.64 -25.39
N LYS A 92 16.30 -37.50 -25.91
CA LYS A 92 16.71 -36.37 -25.09
C LYS A 92 15.43 -35.86 -24.40
N LYS A 93 15.26 -36.29 -23.15
CA LYS A 93 14.19 -35.85 -22.24
C LYS A 93 14.21 -34.32 -22.24
N LEU A 94 13.13 -33.69 -22.71
CA LEU A 94 12.92 -32.26 -22.55
C LEU A 94 12.52 -32.00 -21.09
N SER A 95 13.34 -31.25 -20.37
CA SER A 95 13.09 -30.78 -19.00
C SER A 95 11.94 -29.75 -18.96
N LEU A 96 11.32 -29.53 -17.79
CA LEU A 96 10.33 -28.47 -17.59
C LEU A 96 10.84 -27.09 -18.06
N LYS A 97 12.16 -26.83 -17.90
CA LYS A 97 12.87 -25.64 -18.41
C LYS A 97 12.90 -25.52 -19.94
N GLU A 98 12.73 -26.62 -20.68
CA GLU A 98 12.69 -26.62 -22.15
C GLU A 98 11.26 -26.42 -22.69
N ILE A 99 10.23 -26.68 -21.88
CA ILE A 99 8.81 -26.51 -22.23
C ILE A 99 8.31 -25.11 -21.82
N PHE A 100 8.74 -24.64 -20.66
CA PHE A 100 8.37 -23.33 -20.13
C PHE A 100 9.60 -22.44 -20.09
N LYS A 101 9.61 -21.42 -20.96
CA LYS A 101 10.68 -20.42 -21.00
C LYS A 101 10.26 -19.21 -20.20
N ASP A 102 11.13 -18.82 -19.27
CA ASP A 102 11.00 -17.53 -18.58
C ASP A 102 10.95 -16.39 -19.61
N PRO A 103 10.19 -15.31 -19.33
CA PRO A 103 10.28 -14.07 -20.07
C PRO A 103 11.75 -13.65 -20.30
N PRO A 104 12.06 -13.08 -21.48
CA PRO A 104 13.38 -12.55 -21.74
C PRO A 104 13.71 -11.47 -20.71
N GLN A 105 14.88 -11.59 -20.09
CA GLN A 105 15.37 -10.62 -19.13
C GLN A 105 15.81 -9.34 -19.85
N VAL A 106 15.59 -8.20 -19.22
CA VAL A 106 16.00 -6.91 -19.77
C VAL A 106 17.52 -6.78 -19.70
N LYS A 107 18.13 -6.26 -20.77
CA LYS A 107 19.55 -5.96 -20.77
C LYS A 107 19.81 -4.72 -19.89
N ILE A 108 20.61 -4.91 -18.85
CA ILE A 108 21.04 -3.86 -17.93
C ILE A 108 22.42 -3.35 -18.34
N ASN A 109 22.63 -2.04 -18.24
CA ASN A 109 23.90 -1.37 -18.50
C ASN A 109 24.84 -1.47 -17.29
N ALA A 110 26.07 -0.98 -17.43
CA ALA A 110 27.07 -1.01 -16.36
C ALA A 110 26.68 -0.15 -15.14
N ASP A 111 25.78 0.81 -15.30
CA ASP A 111 25.23 1.66 -14.23
C ASP A 111 24.05 1.00 -13.48
N GLY A 112 23.69 -0.24 -13.84
CA GLY A 112 22.59 -0.98 -13.22
C GLY A 112 21.20 -0.62 -13.74
N TRP A 113 21.08 0.33 -14.68
CA TRP A 113 19.82 0.69 -15.32
C TRP A 113 19.69 0.08 -16.73
N PRO A 114 18.47 -0.11 -17.25
CA PRO A 114 18.30 -0.41 -18.68
C PRO A 114 18.67 0.83 -19.53
N ASP A 115 18.61 0.69 -20.85
CA ASP A 115 18.68 1.85 -21.75
C ASP A 115 17.61 2.89 -21.38
N ARG A 116 17.96 4.18 -21.39
CA ARG A 116 17.02 5.25 -20.99
C ARG A 116 15.80 5.36 -21.89
N ASN A 117 15.88 4.87 -23.13
CA ASN A 117 14.71 4.77 -24.00
C ASN A 117 13.73 3.67 -23.55
N VAL A 118 14.19 2.72 -22.73
CA VAL A 118 13.36 1.68 -22.10
C VAL A 118 12.80 2.18 -20.77
N TYR A 119 13.63 2.78 -19.93
CA TYR A 119 13.20 3.37 -18.67
C TYR A 119 14.16 4.48 -18.23
N ASP A 120 13.61 5.68 -18.03
CA ASP A 120 14.33 6.81 -17.45
C ASP A 120 13.70 7.17 -16.08
N PRO A 121 14.38 6.91 -14.95
CA PRO A 121 13.84 7.23 -13.63
C PRO A 121 13.59 8.72 -13.43
N SER A 122 14.22 9.62 -14.21
CA SER A 122 13.97 11.06 -14.13
C SER A 122 12.59 11.48 -14.66
N LEU A 123 11.93 10.63 -15.45
CA LEU A 123 10.58 10.85 -15.95
C LEU A 123 9.50 10.32 -14.99
N ASP A 124 9.89 9.51 -14.00
CA ASP A 124 9.00 8.99 -12.98
C ASP A 124 8.76 10.03 -11.88
N LYS A 125 7.64 10.75 -11.99
CA LYS A 125 7.23 11.79 -11.04
C LYS A 125 7.03 11.29 -9.60
N MET A 126 6.82 9.99 -9.40
CA MET A 126 6.62 9.35 -8.10
C MET A 126 7.86 8.58 -7.62
N PHE A 127 9.00 8.68 -8.34
CA PHE A 127 10.22 7.97 -7.99
C PHE A 127 10.71 8.30 -6.58
N TRP A 128 10.79 9.60 -6.25
CA TRP A 128 11.25 10.09 -4.95
C TRP A 128 10.38 9.59 -3.79
N TRP A 129 9.07 9.43 -4.01
CA TRP A 129 8.13 9.03 -2.97
C TRP A 129 8.21 7.53 -2.74
N ARG A 130 8.15 6.75 -3.82
CA ARG A 130 8.19 5.28 -3.76
C ARG A 130 9.53 4.74 -3.31
N ASN A 131 10.62 5.44 -3.61
CA ASN A 131 11.98 5.09 -3.20
C ASN A 131 12.46 5.87 -1.96
N ASP A 132 11.57 6.56 -1.23
CA ASP A 132 11.92 7.12 0.07
C ASP A 132 12.34 5.97 1.02
N PRO A 133 13.57 5.99 1.57
CA PRO A 133 14.04 4.89 2.41
C PRO A 133 13.19 4.71 3.67
N VAL A 134 12.72 5.80 4.26
CA VAL A 134 11.99 5.78 5.53
C VAL A 134 10.56 5.26 5.34
N LEU A 135 9.92 5.54 4.19
CA LEU A 135 8.66 4.91 3.79
C LEU A 135 8.78 3.39 3.74
N ASN A 136 9.84 2.89 3.11
CA ASN A 136 10.05 1.47 2.95
C ASN A 136 10.47 0.78 4.25
N GLN A 137 11.24 1.46 5.11
CA GLN A 137 11.48 1.02 6.48
C GLN A 137 10.16 0.93 7.28
N HIS A 138 9.27 1.91 7.17
CA HIS A 138 7.97 1.86 7.85
C HIS A 138 7.17 0.62 7.42
N HIS A 139 7.06 0.36 6.12
CA HIS A 139 6.34 -0.80 5.61
C HIS A 139 6.97 -2.12 6.07
N GLU A 140 8.30 -2.22 6.06
CA GLU A 140 9.01 -3.39 6.63
C GLU A 140 8.73 -3.57 8.12
N HIS A 141 8.93 -2.54 8.93
CA HIS A 141 8.71 -2.63 10.37
C HIS A 141 7.25 -2.90 10.71
N TRP A 142 6.29 -2.34 9.96
CA TRP A 142 4.89 -2.62 10.18
C TRP A 142 4.58 -4.12 10.02
N HIS A 143 5.07 -4.76 8.96
CA HIS A 143 4.88 -6.21 8.78
C HIS A 143 5.56 -7.07 9.85
N MET A 144 6.63 -6.55 10.48
CA MET A 144 7.31 -7.22 11.58
C MET A 144 6.63 -6.96 12.94
N VAL A 145 5.98 -5.80 13.14
CA VAL A 145 5.28 -5.40 14.38
C VAL A 145 3.83 -5.88 14.42
N MET A 146 3.16 -5.90 13.27
CA MET A 146 1.79 -6.37 13.08
C MET A 146 1.75 -7.62 12.17
N PRO A 147 2.46 -8.71 12.50
CA PRO A 147 2.42 -9.91 11.68
C PRO A 147 1.07 -10.61 11.85
N SER A 148 0.55 -11.19 10.76
CA SER A 148 -0.54 -12.15 10.85
C SER A 148 -0.06 -13.43 11.52
N GLY A 149 -0.57 -13.73 12.72
CA GLY A 149 -0.28 -14.98 13.41
C GLY A 149 -0.80 -15.03 14.85
N GLU A 150 -0.84 -16.24 15.40
CA GLU A 150 -1.21 -16.48 16.79
C GLU A 150 0.03 -16.80 17.63
N TYR A 151 0.21 -16.09 18.74
CA TYR A 151 1.23 -16.40 19.74
C TYR A 151 0.56 -16.71 21.07
N LYS A 152 0.84 -17.89 21.63
CA LYS A 152 0.20 -18.40 22.86
C LYS A 152 -1.33 -18.36 22.82
N GLY A 153 -1.92 -18.61 21.64
CA GLY A 153 -3.37 -18.66 21.42
C GLY A 153 -4.06 -17.29 21.30
N VAL A 154 -3.29 -16.22 21.05
CA VAL A 154 -3.80 -14.85 20.94
C VAL A 154 -3.16 -14.17 19.71
N THR A 155 -3.97 -13.51 18.88
CA THR A 155 -3.49 -12.60 17.82
C THR A 155 -3.25 -11.20 18.41
N LYS A 156 -2.47 -10.35 17.72
CA LYS A 156 -2.44 -8.92 18.08
C LYS A 156 -3.82 -8.30 17.90
N ASP A 157 -4.14 -7.28 18.68
CA ASP A 157 -5.47 -6.65 18.63
C ASP A 157 -5.79 -6.09 17.23
N ARG A 158 -6.89 -6.57 16.64
CA ARG A 158 -7.48 -6.09 15.37
C ARG A 158 -6.51 -6.15 14.19
N GLU A 159 -5.69 -7.19 14.11
CA GLU A 159 -4.61 -7.33 13.13
C GLU A 159 -5.08 -7.17 11.68
N GLY A 160 -6.18 -7.82 11.28
CA GLY A 160 -6.70 -7.73 9.91
C GLY A 160 -7.34 -6.38 9.58
N GLU A 161 -7.98 -5.72 10.55
CA GLU A 161 -8.51 -4.37 10.34
C GLU A 161 -7.36 -3.37 10.19
N ASN A 162 -6.31 -3.54 11.00
CA ASN A 162 -5.11 -2.74 10.93
C ASN A 162 -4.37 -2.93 9.60
N PHE A 163 -4.30 -4.15 9.07
CA PHE A 163 -3.77 -4.42 7.73
C PHE A 163 -4.47 -3.57 6.66
N ILE A 164 -5.80 -3.61 6.62
CA ILE A 164 -6.55 -2.81 5.64
C ILE A 164 -6.31 -1.31 5.87
N TYR A 165 -6.39 -0.87 7.12
CA TYR A 165 -6.26 0.55 7.42
C TYR A 165 -4.88 1.12 7.08
N MET A 166 -3.81 0.43 7.46
CA MET A 166 -2.43 0.87 7.20
C MET A 166 -2.20 0.99 5.69
N HIS A 167 -2.60 -0.01 4.91
CA HIS A 167 -2.44 0.05 3.45
C HIS A 167 -3.35 1.10 2.79
N ARG A 168 -4.58 1.30 3.28
CA ARG A 168 -5.44 2.41 2.84
C ARG A 168 -4.84 3.76 3.17
N PHE A 169 -4.24 3.90 4.36
CA PHE A 169 -3.54 5.11 4.80
C PHE A 169 -2.38 5.44 3.85
N MET A 170 -1.60 4.43 3.44
CA MET A 170 -0.54 4.58 2.43
C MET A 170 -1.12 4.98 1.06
N LEU A 171 -2.17 4.28 0.60
CA LEU A 171 -2.83 4.52 -0.68
C LEU A 171 -3.39 5.94 -0.79
N ALA A 172 -4.10 6.42 0.24
CA ALA A 172 -4.63 7.78 0.27
C ALA A 172 -3.51 8.81 0.06
N ARG A 173 -2.38 8.64 0.74
CA ARG A 173 -1.21 9.52 0.61
C ARG A 173 -0.53 9.43 -0.75
N TYR A 174 -0.47 8.24 -1.33
CA TYR A 174 0.06 8.03 -2.67
C TYR A 174 -0.83 8.72 -3.72
N ASP A 175 -2.14 8.49 -3.68
CA ASP A 175 -3.12 9.08 -4.59
C ASP A 175 -3.18 10.60 -4.47
N VAL A 176 -3.13 11.14 -3.25
CA VAL A 176 -3.07 12.58 -3.04
C VAL A 176 -1.79 13.20 -3.61
N ASN A 177 -0.63 12.54 -3.50
CA ASN A 177 0.60 13.03 -4.14
C ASN A 177 0.51 12.95 -5.68
N ARG A 178 -0.08 11.89 -6.23
CA ARG A 178 -0.36 11.77 -7.67
C ARG A 178 -1.26 12.90 -8.15
N TRP A 179 -2.33 13.20 -7.41
CA TRP A 179 -3.23 14.32 -7.69
C TRP A 179 -2.48 15.66 -7.67
N CYS A 180 -1.63 15.91 -6.65
CA CYS A 180 -0.78 17.11 -6.59
C CYS A 180 0.19 17.25 -7.79
N LEU A 181 0.50 16.15 -8.48
CA LEU A 181 1.39 16.08 -9.65
C LEU A 181 0.63 16.09 -10.99
N GLY A 182 -0.70 16.22 -10.95
CA GLY A 182 -1.56 16.13 -12.13
C GLY A 182 -1.53 14.74 -12.78
N MET A 183 -1.36 13.69 -11.98
CA MET A 183 -1.44 12.30 -12.42
C MET A 183 -2.80 11.72 -12.04
N ASP A 184 -3.27 10.76 -12.83
CA ASP A 184 -4.48 10.00 -12.51
C ASP A 184 -4.31 9.24 -11.18
N LEU A 185 -5.40 9.06 -10.45
CA LEU A 185 -5.43 8.20 -9.26
C LEU A 185 -5.09 6.75 -9.65
N VAL A 186 -4.71 5.94 -8.66
CA VAL A 186 -4.36 4.53 -8.87
C VAL A 186 -5.55 3.75 -9.40
N GLU A 187 -5.35 3.12 -10.55
CA GLU A 187 -6.29 2.14 -11.08
C GLU A 187 -6.07 0.78 -10.38
N PRO A 188 -7.12 0.14 -9.83
CA PRO A 188 -6.98 -1.17 -9.22
C PRO A 188 -6.57 -2.24 -10.24
N LEU A 189 -5.83 -3.26 -9.79
CA LEU A 189 -5.44 -4.39 -10.62
C LEU A 189 -6.51 -5.51 -10.57
N VAL A 190 -7.62 -5.31 -11.29
CA VAL A 190 -8.79 -6.22 -11.28
C VAL A 190 -8.83 -7.25 -12.42
N ASP A 191 -7.98 -7.08 -13.43
CA ASP A 191 -7.90 -7.97 -14.61
C ASP A 191 -6.57 -8.72 -14.61
N TYR A 192 -6.64 -10.04 -14.46
CA TYR A 192 -5.48 -10.93 -14.42
C TYR A 192 -5.07 -11.47 -15.80
N THR A 193 -5.76 -11.06 -16.87
CA THR A 193 -5.57 -11.60 -18.23
C THR A 193 -4.97 -10.60 -19.21
N THR A 194 -5.23 -9.31 -18.99
CA THR A 194 -4.71 -8.24 -19.86
C THR A 194 -3.25 -7.90 -19.52
N PRO A 195 -2.39 -7.64 -20.52
CA PRO A 195 -1.03 -7.17 -20.27
C PRO A 195 -0.97 -5.88 -19.44
N ILE A 196 -0.16 -5.91 -18.39
CA ILE A 196 0.06 -4.84 -17.43
C ILE A 196 1.04 -3.83 -18.03
N PRO A 197 0.62 -2.60 -18.39
CA PRO A 197 1.48 -1.65 -19.10
C PRO A 197 2.65 -1.15 -18.26
N GLU A 198 2.53 -1.14 -16.93
CA GLU A 198 3.55 -0.59 -16.04
C GLU A 198 4.78 -1.49 -15.91
N SER A 199 5.92 -0.96 -16.35
CA SER A 199 7.24 -1.52 -16.03
C SER A 199 7.73 -1.07 -14.66
N PHE A 200 8.67 -1.81 -14.10
CA PHE A 200 9.46 -1.36 -12.96
C PHE A 200 10.89 -1.90 -13.04
N TYR A 201 11.85 -1.00 -12.80
CA TYR A 201 13.27 -1.30 -12.75
C TYR A 201 13.77 -0.91 -11.35
N PRO A 202 14.16 -1.88 -10.52
CA PRO A 202 14.68 -1.61 -9.18
C PRO A 202 15.93 -0.71 -9.21
N PRO A 203 16.15 0.16 -8.21
CA PRO A 203 17.39 0.91 -8.08
C PRO A 203 18.62 0.00 -8.07
N PRO A 204 19.75 0.39 -8.71
CA PRO A 204 20.94 -0.46 -8.86
C PRO A 204 21.55 -0.99 -7.56
N PHE A 205 21.50 -0.18 -6.48
CA PHE A 205 22.07 -0.55 -5.18
C PHE A 205 21.10 -1.34 -4.31
N LEU A 206 19.81 -1.37 -4.66
CA LEU A 206 18.82 -2.19 -3.97
C LEU A 206 19.04 -3.66 -4.33
N SER A 207 19.35 -4.47 -3.33
CA SER A 207 19.72 -5.87 -3.55
C SER A 207 19.00 -6.84 -2.61
N GLN A 208 19.05 -8.11 -2.94
CA GLN A 208 18.61 -9.20 -2.08
C GLN A 208 19.71 -10.25 -1.95
N GLU A 209 19.61 -11.04 -0.89
CA GLU A 209 20.49 -12.18 -0.70
C GLU A 209 20.05 -13.37 -1.55
N SER A 210 21.02 -14.03 -2.17
CA SER A 210 20.86 -15.33 -2.80
C SER A 210 21.56 -16.41 -2.00
N ARG A 211 21.28 -17.68 -2.32
CA ARG A 211 21.91 -18.86 -1.69
C ARG A 211 23.43 -18.69 -1.61
N GLY A 212 23.98 -18.73 -0.40
CA GLY A 212 25.42 -18.60 -0.13
C GLY A 212 25.89 -17.15 0.06
N ASN A 213 25.06 -16.28 0.64
CA ASN A 213 25.36 -14.87 0.98
C ASN A 213 25.87 -14.04 -0.20
N THR A 214 25.43 -14.38 -1.41
CA THR A 214 25.77 -13.59 -2.61
C THR A 214 24.68 -12.56 -2.86
N ARG A 215 25.03 -11.28 -2.85
CA ARG A 215 24.09 -10.19 -3.21
C ARG A 215 23.77 -10.24 -4.70
N ILE A 216 22.48 -10.11 -5.01
CA ILE A 216 21.99 -10.05 -6.38
C ILE A 216 20.93 -8.93 -6.51
N PRO A 217 20.78 -8.33 -7.69
CA PRO A 217 19.74 -7.33 -7.91
C PRO A 217 18.35 -7.99 -7.87
N PHE A 218 17.33 -7.18 -7.58
CA PHE A 218 15.95 -7.60 -7.79
C PHE A 218 15.66 -7.71 -9.30
N PRO A 219 14.93 -8.74 -9.75
CA PRO A 219 14.45 -8.84 -11.13
C PRO A 219 13.64 -7.61 -11.55
N ALA A 220 14.00 -7.03 -12.69
CA ALA A 220 13.23 -5.97 -13.32
C ALA A 220 12.02 -6.54 -14.07
N ARG A 221 10.93 -5.79 -14.11
CA ARG A 221 9.73 -6.11 -14.87
C ARG A 221 9.59 -5.16 -16.08
N PRO A 222 9.86 -5.60 -17.31
CA PRO A 222 9.53 -4.84 -18.51
C PRO A 222 8.01 -4.65 -18.65
N PRO A 223 7.54 -3.70 -19.47
CA PRO A 223 6.11 -3.46 -19.62
C PRO A 223 5.40 -4.67 -20.26
N TYR A 224 4.08 -4.70 -20.14
CA TYR A 224 3.17 -5.68 -20.75
C TYR A 224 3.36 -7.13 -20.29
N GLN A 225 3.78 -7.33 -19.04
CA GLN A 225 3.69 -8.67 -18.43
C GLN A 225 2.24 -9.02 -18.09
N VAL A 226 1.94 -10.31 -17.98
CA VAL A 226 0.60 -10.83 -17.65
C VAL A 226 0.76 -11.77 -16.45
N PHE A 227 -0.25 -11.88 -15.59
CA PHE A 227 -0.26 -12.94 -14.58
C PHE A 227 -0.11 -14.32 -15.25
N ARG A 228 0.63 -15.19 -14.59
CA ARG A 228 0.88 -16.56 -15.04
C ARG A 228 0.84 -17.47 -13.83
N ASP A 229 0.50 -18.72 -14.06
CA ASP A 229 0.71 -19.75 -13.05
C ASP A 229 2.20 -19.80 -12.71
N ILE A 230 2.49 -19.87 -11.41
CA ILE A 230 3.86 -19.91 -10.91
C ILE A 230 4.12 -21.17 -10.08
N VAL A 231 5.38 -21.60 -10.04
CA VAL A 231 5.88 -22.65 -9.15
C VAL A 231 6.93 -22.05 -8.24
N THR A 232 6.69 -22.14 -6.94
CA THR A 232 7.64 -21.70 -5.91
C THR A 232 7.85 -22.81 -4.87
N LYS A 233 8.73 -22.55 -3.91
CA LYS A 233 9.05 -23.48 -2.83
C LYS A 233 8.86 -22.80 -1.47
N VAL A 234 8.03 -23.40 -0.62
CA VAL A 234 7.84 -22.98 0.78
C VAL A 234 8.15 -24.19 1.66
N ASP A 235 9.04 -24.06 2.63
CA ASP A 235 9.44 -25.13 3.57
C ASP A 235 9.75 -26.47 2.90
N ASN A 236 10.57 -26.42 1.84
CA ASN A 236 10.93 -27.56 1.00
C ASN A 236 9.79 -28.22 0.22
N THR A 237 8.58 -27.68 0.26
CA THR A 237 7.43 -28.13 -0.52
C THR A 237 7.26 -27.26 -1.75
N GLU A 238 7.11 -27.88 -2.92
CA GLU A 238 6.79 -27.16 -4.15
C GLU A 238 5.30 -26.79 -4.12
N ILE A 239 5.01 -25.50 -4.28
CA ILE A 239 3.66 -24.94 -4.31
C ILE A 239 3.42 -24.34 -5.68
N ILE A 240 2.25 -24.62 -6.24
CA ILE A 240 1.78 -24.06 -7.49
C ILE A 240 0.69 -23.05 -7.14
N PHE A 241 0.88 -21.79 -7.54
CA PHE A 241 -0.19 -20.79 -7.51
C PHE A 241 -0.72 -20.62 -8.94
N THR A 242 -2.04 -20.71 -9.10
CA THR A 242 -2.66 -20.59 -10.43
C THR A 242 -3.48 -19.32 -10.55
N VAL A 243 -3.58 -18.77 -11.77
CA VAL A 243 -4.47 -17.63 -12.05
C VAL A 243 -5.92 -18.01 -11.78
N GLN A 244 -6.27 -19.27 -12.01
CA GLN A 244 -7.60 -19.80 -11.72
C GLN A 244 -7.89 -19.79 -10.21
N GLU A 245 -6.95 -20.26 -9.37
CA GLU A 245 -7.06 -20.22 -7.91
C GLU A 245 -7.22 -18.79 -7.41
N LEU A 246 -6.35 -17.86 -7.84
CA LEU A 246 -6.48 -16.44 -7.49
C LEU A 246 -7.86 -15.88 -7.84
N THR A 247 -8.38 -16.23 -9.03
CA THR A 247 -9.70 -15.79 -9.49
C THR A 247 -10.83 -16.43 -8.68
N ASP A 248 -10.71 -17.71 -8.36
CA ASP A 248 -11.70 -18.44 -7.56
C ASP A 248 -11.75 -17.89 -6.13
N THR A 249 -10.59 -17.68 -5.48
CA THR A 249 -10.49 -17.03 -4.17
C THR A 249 -11.15 -15.66 -4.16
N LEU A 250 -10.86 -14.80 -5.15
CA LEU A 250 -11.52 -13.50 -5.28
C LEU A 250 -13.05 -13.66 -5.38
N ASN A 251 -13.52 -14.55 -6.26
CA ASN A 251 -14.95 -14.80 -6.45
C ASN A 251 -15.63 -15.34 -5.18
N GLU A 252 -14.94 -16.15 -4.39
CA GLU A 252 -15.43 -16.67 -3.11
C GLU A 252 -15.58 -15.57 -2.08
N LEU A 253 -14.55 -14.74 -1.94
CA LEU A 253 -14.53 -13.59 -1.04
C LEU A 253 -15.62 -12.58 -1.40
N GLU A 254 -15.81 -12.28 -2.69
CA GLU A 254 -16.90 -11.39 -3.13
C GLU A 254 -18.28 -11.99 -2.85
N LYS A 255 -18.49 -13.29 -3.11
CA LYS A 255 -19.74 -13.97 -2.77
C LYS A 255 -20.00 -13.98 -1.27
N TRP A 256 -18.97 -14.11 -0.45
CA TRP A 256 -19.10 -14.05 0.99
C TRP A 256 -19.58 -12.68 1.45
N ILE A 257 -18.94 -11.61 0.96
CA ILE A 257 -19.29 -10.23 1.28
C ILE A 257 -20.70 -9.89 0.77
N ASP A 258 -20.98 -10.13 -0.51
CA ASP A 258 -22.25 -9.76 -1.15
C ASP A 258 -23.42 -10.62 -0.64
N GLY A 259 -23.21 -11.93 -0.57
CA GLY A 259 -24.21 -12.92 -0.16
C GLY A 259 -24.34 -13.08 1.35
N LYS A 260 -23.38 -12.54 2.12
CA LYS A 260 -23.30 -12.65 3.58
C LYS A 260 -23.47 -14.11 4.00
N THR A 261 -22.65 -15.00 3.42
CA THR A 261 -22.82 -16.47 3.48
C THR A 261 -21.57 -17.19 3.93
N ASP A 262 -21.70 -18.20 4.76
CA ASP A 262 -20.62 -19.04 5.31
C ASP A 262 -20.32 -20.30 4.50
N LEU A 263 -20.81 -20.41 3.25
CA LEU A 263 -20.66 -21.65 2.47
C LEU A 263 -19.19 -22.07 2.24
N ARG A 264 -18.28 -21.10 2.15
CA ARG A 264 -16.84 -21.32 1.94
C ARG A 264 -15.95 -20.58 2.94
N HIS A 265 -16.55 -19.79 3.82
CA HIS A 265 -15.85 -19.05 4.88
C HIS A 265 -16.33 -19.53 6.25
N PRO A 266 -15.50 -19.40 7.30
CA PRO A 266 -15.79 -20.01 8.60
C PRO A 266 -17.04 -19.48 9.30
N TYR A 267 -17.59 -18.35 8.86
CA TYR A 267 -18.76 -17.74 9.49
C TYR A 267 -19.56 -16.84 8.53
N ARG A 268 -20.81 -16.59 8.92
CA ARG A 268 -21.74 -15.75 8.19
C ARG A 268 -21.60 -14.31 8.65
N LEU A 269 -21.53 -13.36 7.70
CA LEU A 269 -21.45 -11.93 8.03
C LEU A 269 -22.80 -11.39 8.53
N ASN A 270 -22.81 -10.87 9.74
CA ASN A 270 -23.92 -10.18 10.37
C ASN A 270 -23.92 -8.67 10.09
N LEU A 271 -22.85 -8.15 9.46
CA LEU A 271 -22.64 -6.73 9.18
C LEU A 271 -22.55 -5.90 10.46
N THR A 272 -21.53 -6.18 11.26
CA THR A 272 -21.21 -5.44 12.48
C THR A 272 -19.74 -5.02 12.49
N ASP A 273 -19.40 -3.94 13.21
CA ASP A 273 -18.03 -3.40 13.24
C ASP A 273 -17.01 -4.43 13.78
N ASP A 274 -17.41 -5.38 14.63
CA ASP A 274 -16.53 -6.44 15.18
C ASP A 274 -16.09 -7.49 14.14
N GLU A 275 -16.66 -7.48 12.94
CA GLU A 275 -16.26 -8.35 11.83
C GLU A 275 -15.06 -7.77 11.04
N ALA A 276 -14.70 -6.51 11.29
CA ALA A 276 -13.66 -5.78 10.58
C ALA A 276 -12.33 -6.54 10.50
N THR A 277 -11.86 -7.09 11.64
CA THR A 277 -10.59 -7.81 11.68
C THR A 277 -10.66 -9.09 10.87
N LYS A 278 -11.73 -9.85 11.00
CA LYS A 278 -11.85 -11.16 10.36
C LYS A 278 -11.93 -11.03 8.82
N VAL A 279 -12.66 -10.04 8.31
CA VAL A 279 -12.71 -9.75 6.86
C VAL A 279 -11.34 -9.28 6.36
N GLY A 280 -10.64 -8.44 7.14
CA GLY A 280 -9.31 -7.97 6.80
C GLY A 280 -8.26 -9.08 6.76
N SER A 281 -8.28 -9.99 7.74
CA SER A 281 -7.35 -11.13 7.82
C SER A 281 -7.55 -12.12 6.67
N ASP A 282 -8.80 -12.35 6.24
CA ASP A 282 -9.08 -13.22 5.08
C ASP A 282 -8.53 -12.62 3.77
N ILE A 283 -8.65 -11.29 3.61
CA ILE A 283 -8.05 -10.55 2.49
C ILE A 283 -6.52 -10.62 2.53
N GLU A 284 -5.91 -10.40 3.69
CA GLU A 284 -4.44 -10.41 3.88
C GLU A 284 -3.84 -11.79 3.63
N ILE A 285 -4.35 -12.80 4.33
CA ILE A 285 -3.69 -14.11 4.42
C ILE A 285 -3.90 -14.91 3.14
N VAL A 286 -5.08 -14.79 2.53
CA VAL A 286 -5.47 -15.61 1.38
C VAL A 286 -5.19 -14.84 0.08
N LEU A 287 -5.94 -13.79 -0.20
CA LEU A 287 -5.92 -13.14 -1.52
C LEU A 287 -4.62 -12.36 -1.76
N HIS A 288 -4.27 -11.46 -0.84
CA HIS A 288 -3.11 -10.58 -0.92
C HIS A 288 -1.80 -11.33 -1.16
N ASN A 289 -1.55 -12.39 -0.38
CA ASN A 289 -0.33 -13.17 -0.46
C ASN A 289 -0.20 -13.96 -1.78
N ILE A 290 -1.30 -14.52 -2.30
CA ILE A 290 -1.29 -15.18 -3.62
C ILE A 290 -0.90 -14.17 -4.69
N GLY A 291 -1.51 -12.97 -4.69
CA GLY A 291 -1.20 -11.93 -5.66
C GLY A 291 0.26 -11.47 -5.63
N HIS A 292 0.82 -11.22 -4.45
CA HIS A 292 2.24 -10.86 -4.32
C HIS A 292 3.19 -11.95 -4.77
N ASN A 293 2.88 -13.22 -4.50
CA ASN A 293 3.67 -14.34 -5.03
C ASN A 293 3.63 -14.33 -6.57
N MET A 294 2.45 -14.29 -7.17
CA MET A 294 2.30 -14.33 -8.63
C MET A 294 2.97 -13.14 -9.33
N LEU A 295 2.79 -11.92 -8.81
CA LEU A 295 3.44 -10.72 -9.33
C LEU A 295 4.95 -10.74 -9.05
N GLY A 296 5.34 -11.26 -7.90
CA GLY A 296 6.71 -11.43 -7.44
C GLY A 296 7.57 -12.27 -8.39
N TYR A 297 7.01 -13.37 -8.88
CA TYR A 297 7.66 -14.34 -9.76
C TYR A 297 7.25 -14.21 -11.24
N ILE A 298 6.61 -13.12 -11.64
CA ILE A 298 6.08 -12.93 -13.00
C ILE A 298 7.15 -13.08 -14.10
N MET A 299 8.42 -12.78 -13.77
CA MET A 299 9.58 -12.91 -14.67
C MET A 299 10.25 -14.28 -14.63
N HIS A 300 9.92 -15.11 -13.65
CA HIS A 300 10.47 -16.45 -13.45
C HIS A 300 9.39 -17.46 -13.04
N PRO A 301 8.26 -17.54 -13.76
CA PRO A 301 7.07 -18.26 -13.29
C PRO A 301 7.32 -19.76 -13.05
N TYR A 302 8.30 -20.36 -13.74
CA TYR A 302 8.53 -21.81 -13.68
C TYR A 302 9.92 -22.18 -13.15
N THR A 303 10.64 -21.22 -12.57
CA THR A 303 11.98 -21.42 -12.05
C THR A 303 11.95 -21.50 -10.53
N ILE A 304 12.02 -22.74 -10.01
CA ILE A 304 12.06 -23.00 -8.57
C ILE A 304 13.34 -22.39 -7.97
N ASN A 305 13.19 -21.67 -6.86
CA ASN A 305 14.24 -20.88 -6.21
C ASN A 305 14.78 -19.71 -7.06
N ALA A 306 14.01 -19.24 -8.05
CA ALA A 306 14.30 -17.94 -8.63
C ALA A 306 14.27 -16.86 -7.53
N PRO A 307 15.18 -15.87 -7.57
CA PRO A 307 15.04 -14.69 -6.74
C PRO A 307 13.74 -13.95 -7.10
N PRO A 308 12.89 -13.59 -6.12
CA PRO A 308 11.68 -12.84 -6.39
C PRO A 308 11.97 -11.38 -6.75
N SER A 309 11.00 -10.71 -7.40
CA SER A 309 11.01 -9.24 -7.52
C SER A 309 10.70 -8.54 -6.18
N VAL A 310 10.81 -7.22 -6.17
CA VAL A 310 10.56 -6.39 -4.97
C VAL A 310 9.17 -6.60 -4.36
N LEU A 311 8.21 -7.07 -5.15
CA LEU A 311 6.81 -7.25 -4.72
C LEU A 311 6.60 -8.36 -3.68
N VAL A 312 7.55 -9.28 -3.50
CA VAL A 312 7.41 -10.32 -2.46
C VAL A 312 7.76 -9.81 -1.06
N GLY A 313 8.69 -8.86 -0.95
CA GLY A 313 9.25 -8.44 0.33
C GLY A 313 8.73 -7.07 0.80
N ALA A 314 8.31 -6.99 2.06
CA ALA A 314 7.86 -5.73 2.67
C ALA A 314 8.93 -4.61 2.60
N ARG A 315 10.22 -4.95 2.65
CA ARG A 315 11.31 -3.96 2.51
C ARG A 315 11.29 -3.18 1.21
N ALA A 316 10.81 -3.77 0.12
CA ALA A 316 11.00 -3.25 -1.23
C ALA A 316 9.71 -3.02 -2.02
N GLY A 317 8.60 -3.70 -1.67
CA GLY A 317 7.39 -3.75 -2.47
C GLY A 317 6.82 -2.39 -2.85
N THR A 318 6.83 -1.43 -1.92
CA THR A 318 6.24 -0.09 -2.13
C THR A 318 6.90 0.72 -3.26
N ARG A 319 8.11 0.32 -3.69
CA ARG A 319 8.85 0.94 -4.80
C ARG A 319 8.16 0.70 -6.15
N ASP A 320 7.49 -0.43 -6.28
CA ASP A 320 6.88 -0.86 -7.54
C ASP A 320 5.48 -0.25 -7.75
N PRO A 321 5.13 0.29 -8.93
CA PRO A 321 3.79 0.79 -9.19
C PRO A 321 2.68 -0.25 -8.97
N LEU A 322 2.97 -1.54 -9.18
CA LEU A 322 1.96 -2.59 -9.02
C LEU A 322 1.61 -2.90 -7.58
N PHE A 323 2.47 -2.59 -6.61
CA PHE A 323 2.11 -2.65 -5.19
C PHE A 323 0.85 -1.82 -4.94
N TRP A 324 0.84 -0.58 -5.44
CA TRP A 324 -0.27 0.34 -5.25
C TRP A 324 -1.54 -0.13 -5.96
N ARG A 325 -1.43 -0.62 -7.20
CA ARG A 325 -2.58 -1.15 -7.95
C ARG A 325 -3.17 -2.40 -7.29
N TRP A 326 -2.32 -3.28 -6.79
CA TRP A 326 -2.72 -4.49 -6.08
C TRP A 326 -3.41 -4.15 -4.76
N HIS A 327 -2.80 -3.31 -3.92
CA HIS A 327 -3.40 -2.89 -2.66
C HIS A 327 -4.69 -2.08 -2.86
N ARG A 328 -4.83 -1.28 -3.94
CA ARG A 328 -6.11 -0.63 -4.27
C ARG A 328 -7.19 -1.65 -4.63
N HIS A 329 -6.84 -2.75 -5.30
CA HIS A 329 -7.80 -3.83 -5.57
C HIS A 329 -8.28 -4.49 -4.27
N LEU A 330 -7.36 -4.82 -3.35
CA LEU A 330 -7.68 -5.40 -2.04
C LEU A 330 -8.54 -4.46 -1.19
N ASP A 331 -8.15 -3.19 -1.14
CA ASP A 331 -8.88 -2.15 -0.41
C ASP A 331 -10.31 -1.98 -0.92
N ASN A 332 -10.51 -2.03 -2.23
CA ASN A 332 -11.83 -1.96 -2.85
C ASN A 332 -12.73 -3.16 -2.47
N ILE A 333 -12.16 -4.34 -2.25
CA ILE A 333 -12.93 -5.50 -1.81
C ILE A 333 -13.41 -5.30 -0.37
N TYR A 334 -12.53 -4.85 0.54
CA TYR A 334 -12.94 -4.50 1.90
C TYR A 334 -13.96 -3.36 1.93
N LEU A 335 -13.80 -2.37 1.04
CA LEU A 335 -14.73 -1.26 0.91
C LEU A 335 -16.15 -1.72 0.55
N LYS A 336 -16.32 -2.79 -0.23
CA LYS A 336 -17.65 -3.38 -0.50
C LYS A 336 -18.35 -3.77 0.79
N TRP A 337 -17.65 -4.44 1.71
CA TRP A 337 -18.18 -4.80 3.03
C TRP A 337 -18.54 -3.56 3.86
N GLN A 338 -17.67 -2.54 3.91
CA GLN A 338 -17.95 -1.26 4.58
C GLN A 338 -19.17 -0.53 4.01
N PHE A 339 -19.45 -0.67 2.71
CA PHE A 339 -20.64 -0.08 2.11
C PHE A 339 -21.93 -0.82 2.49
N LEU A 340 -21.89 -2.15 2.62
CA LEU A 340 -23.03 -2.95 3.07
C LEU A 340 -23.45 -2.66 4.50
N LEU A 341 -22.49 -2.23 5.32
CA LEU A 341 -22.65 -1.77 6.69
C LEU A 341 -23.50 -0.48 6.79
N GLY A 342 -23.60 0.30 5.72
CA GLY A 342 -24.41 1.53 5.64
C GLY A 342 -23.79 2.75 6.34
N PRO A 343 -24.37 3.96 6.14
CA PRO A 343 -23.90 5.19 6.75
C PRO A 343 -23.94 5.12 8.28
N ARG A 344 -22.99 5.79 8.91
CA ARG A 344 -22.87 5.78 10.36
C ARG A 344 -23.95 6.63 11.03
N ASN A 345 -24.46 6.15 12.17
CA ASN A 345 -25.19 6.99 13.11
C ASN A 345 -24.19 7.56 14.14
N TYR A 346 -24.05 8.89 14.17
CA TYR A 346 -23.13 9.59 15.06
C TYR A 346 -23.75 9.98 16.41
N SER A 347 -25.05 9.77 16.62
CA SER A 347 -25.78 10.30 17.80
C SER A 347 -25.14 9.99 19.15
N ASP A 348 -24.54 8.81 19.27
CA ASP A 348 -23.97 8.31 20.53
C ASP A 348 -22.50 8.73 20.72
N ASP A 349 -21.95 9.49 19.77
CA ASP A 349 -20.54 9.91 19.74
C ASP A 349 -20.36 11.43 19.66
N ILE A 350 -21.44 12.21 19.74
CA ILE A 350 -21.37 13.68 19.73
C ILE A 350 -21.16 14.18 21.16
N PRO A 351 -19.93 14.58 21.56
CA PRO A 351 -19.71 15.21 22.86
C PRO A 351 -20.40 16.59 22.91
N PRO A 352 -20.71 17.12 24.11
CA PRO A 352 -21.40 18.40 24.27
C PRO A 352 -20.45 19.59 24.05
N ILE A 353 -19.70 19.59 22.94
CA ILE A 353 -18.73 20.62 22.60
C ILE A 353 -19.08 21.26 21.25
N THR A 354 -18.61 22.49 21.04
CA THR A 354 -18.71 23.21 19.77
C THR A 354 -17.34 23.57 19.25
N ILE A 355 -17.11 23.31 17.96
CA ILE A 355 -16.00 23.79 17.15
C ILE A 355 -16.59 24.42 15.88
N ARG A 356 -16.13 25.60 15.50
CA ARG A 356 -16.60 26.30 14.29
C ARG A 356 -15.49 26.31 13.24
N GLU A 357 -15.84 26.58 11.98
CA GLU A 357 -14.84 26.73 10.92
C GLU A 357 -13.73 27.74 11.28
N LYS A 358 -14.11 28.91 11.83
CA LYS A 358 -13.15 29.95 12.27
C LYS A 358 -12.29 29.55 13.48
N ASP A 359 -12.57 28.43 14.11
CA ASP A 359 -11.85 27.97 15.30
C ASP A 359 -10.63 27.11 14.96
N LEU A 360 -10.47 26.73 13.69
CA LEU A 360 -9.29 26.03 13.20
C LEU A 360 -8.21 27.05 12.83
N ILE A 361 -7.14 27.09 13.62
CA ILE A 361 -6.03 28.03 13.49
C ILE A 361 -4.75 27.24 13.28
N LEU A 362 -3.95 27.65 12.31
CA LEU A 362 -2.68 27.05 11.95
C LEU A 362 -1.58 28.11 12.02
N ALA A 363 -0.44 27.76 12.60
CA ALA A 363 0.74 28.59 12.63
C ALA A 363 2.00 27.75 12.40
N PHE A 364 3.02 28.35 11.78
CA PHE A 364 4.33 27.74 11.66
C PHE A 364 5.12 27.88 12.96
N THR A 365 5.85 26.83 13.34
CA THR A 365 6.61 26.81 14.59
C THR A 365 7.69 27.89 14.63
N ASP A 366 8.37 28.14 13.52
CA ASP A 366 9.41 29.18 13.45
C ASP A 366 8.85 30.61 13.55
N GLU A 367 7.64 30.85 13.04
CA GLU A 367 6.96 32.15 13.21
C GLU A 367 6.47 32.34 14.65
N LEU A 368 6.02 31.27 15.31
CA LEU A 368 5.66 31.31 16.72
C LEU A 368 6.88 31.65 17.60
N ILE A 369 8.03 31.01 17.36
CA ILE A 369 9.27 31.25 18.11
C ILE A 369 9.66 32.74 18.11
N LYS A 370 9.43 33.46 17.00
CA LYS A 370 9.71 34.90 16.89
C LYS A 370 8.84 35.76 17.81
N VAL A 371 7.62 35.32 18.13
CA VAL A 371 6.67 36.10 18.94
C VAL A 371 6.66 35.71 20.41
N ASN A 372 6.99 34.47 20.77
CA ASN A 372 7.12 34.04 22.16
C ASN A 372 8.03 32.80 22.30
N GLU A 373 9.34 32.98 22.22
CA GLU A 373 10.35 31.91 22.35
C GLU A 373 10.11 30.96 23.53
N THR A 374 9.64 31.47 24.68
CA THR A 374 9.36 30.65 25.87
C THR A 374 8.12 29.75 25.76
N GLY A 375 7.27 29.96 24.76
CA GLY A 375 6.06 29.18 24.49
C GLY A 375 6.33 27.72 24.10
N VAL A 376 7.58 27.36 23.78
CA VAL A 376 7.93 25.95 23.53
C VAL A 376 7.69 25.08 24.77
N ASN A 377 7.96 25.63 25.97
CA ASN A 377 7.90 24.92 27.25
C ASN A 377 6.49 24.53 27.67
N ASP A 378 5.49 25.33 27.31
CA ASP A 378 4.08 25.08 27.62
C ASP A 378 3.28 24.68 26.37
N THR A 379 3.97 24.25 25.31
CA THR A 379 3.36 23.85 24.02
C THR A 379 2.47 24.94 23.41
N TRP A 380 2.84 26.20 23.63
CA TRP A 380 2.16 27.40 23.15
C TRP A 380 0.76 27.62 23.72
N VAL A 381 0.39 26.88 24.77
CA VAL A 381 -0.96 26.94 25.36
C VAL A 381 -1.25 28.31 25.94
N LYS A 382 -0.31 28.91 26.70
CA LYS A 382 -0.50 30.25 27.27
C LYS A 382 -0.64 31.30 26.18
N TYR A 383 0.27 31.28 25.20
CA TYR A 383 0.22 32.20 24.06
C TYR A 383 -1.12 32.08 23.31
N ALA A 384 -1.58 30.86 23.06
CA ALA A 384 -2.83 30.59 22.37
C ALA A 384 -4.04 31.06 23.18
N ASN A 385 -4.05 30.85 24.49
CA ASN A 385 -5.14 31.30 25.36
C ASN A 385 -5.23 32.83 25.42
N GLU A 386 -4.10 33.54 25.42
CA GLU A 386 -4.05 35.00 25.41
C GLU A 386 -4.40 35.58 24.02
N THR A 387 -3.93 34.95 22.95
CA THR A 387 -4.02 35.49 21.58
C THR A 387 -5.30 35.06 20.86
N PHE A 388 -5.66 33.78 20.96
CA PHE A 388 -6.80 33.18 20.25
C PHE A 388 -7.99 32.89 21.18
N GLY A 389 -7.74 32.69 22.48
CA GLY A 389 -8.74 32.41 23.50
C GLY A 389 -9.27 33.66 24.21
N GLY A 390 -9.81 33.48 25.41
CA GLY A 390 -10.27 34.57 26.29
C GLY A 390 -11.21 35.56 25.58
N GLU A 391 -10.87 36.85 25.65
CA GLU A 391 -11.64 37.92 24.99
C GLU A 391 -11.63 37.84 23.45
N ASN A 392 -10.70 37.07 22.87
CA ASN A 392 -10.57 36.89 21.42
C ASN A 392 -11.24 35.60 20.92
N PHE A 393 -11.79 34.76 21.81
CA PHE A 393 -12.39 33.47 21.48
C PHE A 393 -13.45 33.55 20.38
N ASP A 394 -14.24 34.63 20.36
CA ASP A 394 -15.31 34.82 19.38
C ASP A 394 -14.93 35.76 18.22
N LYS A 395 -13.75 36.39 18.29
CA LYS A 395 -13.25 37.33 17.27
C LYS A 395 -12.58 36.61 16.11
N ASP A 396 -12.53 37.27 14.97
CA ASP A 396 -11.73 36.83 13.83
C ASP A 396 -10.25 37.15 14.07
N VAL A 397 -9.42 36.11 14.04
CA VAL A 397 -7.97 36.17 14.25
C VAL A 397 -7.18 35.81 13.00
N SER A 398 -7.86 35.58 11.86
CA SER A 398 -7.26 35.11 10.62
C SER A 398 -6.24 36.10 10.01
N ASN A 399 -6.34 37.38 10.35
CA ASN A 399 -5.41 38.42 9.90
C ASN A 399 -4.17 38.59 10.79
N LEU A 400 -4.04 37.82 11.87
CA LEU A 400 -2.85 37.88 12.71
C LEU A 400 -1.63 37.34 11.96
N PRO A 401 -0.44 37.97 12.06
CA PRO A 401 0.74 37.58 11.27
C PRO A 401 1.19 36.13 11.43
N VAL A 402 0.94 35.52 12.60
CA VAL A 402 1.30 34.13 12.90
C VAL A 402 0.32 33.10 12.30
N VAL A 403 -0.88 33.53 11.90
CA VAL A 403 -1.94 32.65 11.41
C VAL A 403 -1.80 32.47 9.91
N THR A 404 -1.85 31.23 9.45
CA THR A 404 -1.75 30.87 8.03
C THR A 404 -2.85 29.88 7.64
N LYS A 405 -3.23 29.89 6.36
CA LYS A 405 -4.03 28.82 5.72
C LYS A 405 -3.20 27.96 4.77
N THR A 406 -1.88 28.07 4.86
CA THR A 406 -0.94 27.37 3.98
C THR A 406 -0.01 26.51 4.80
N LEU A 407 0.13 25.25 4.40
CA LEU A 407 1.23 24.36 4.80
C LEU A 407 2.28 24.36 3.68
N GLU A 408 3.54 24.19 4.06
CA GLU A 408 4.66 24.26 3.13
C GLU A 408 5.51 22.99 3.19
N THR A 409 6.01 22.58 2.03
CA THR A 409 6.99 21.51 1.89
C THR A 409 8.12 21.93 0.96
N LYS A 410 9.28 21.28 1.08
CA LYS A 410 10.42 21.46 0.17
C LYS A 410 11.05 20.12 -0.16
N MET A 411 11.72 20.04 -1.31
CA MET A 411 12.53 18.88 -1.67
C MET A 411 13.95 19.11 -1.19
N LYS A 412 14.50 18.16 -0.45
CA LYS A 412 15.90 18.16 0.00
C LYS A 412 16.67 17.08 -0.75
N ILE A 413 17.99 17.22 -0.77
CA ILE A 413 18.92 16.23 -1.34
C ILE A 413 19.83 15.75 -0.22
N ARG A 414 20.07 14.44 -0.14
CA ARG A 414 21.03 13.85 0.79
C ARG A 414 21.86 12.75 0.13
N ASP A 415 23.02 12.48 0.70
CA ASP A 415 23.78 11.26 0.41
C ASP A 415 23.25 10.16 1.32
N TYR A 416 22.64 9.14 0.74
CA TYR A 416 22.08 7.98 1.41
C TYR A 416 23.06 6.81 1.34
N VAL A 417 23.14 6.05 2.44
CA VAL A 417 23.96 4.85 2.54
C VAL A 417 23.01 3.66 2.67
N TRP A 418 23.16 2.70 1.77
CA TRP A 418 22.42 1.45 1.73
C TRP A 418 22.93 0.49 2.83
N LEU A 419 22.60 0.80 4.09
CA LEU A 419 23.08 0.06 5.28
C LEU A 419 22.64 -1.41 5.30
N GLU A 420 21.51 -1.69 4.68
CA GLU A 420 20.93 -3.01 4.48
C GLU A 420 21.45 -3.73 3.22
N ASP A 421 22.28 -3.04 2.42
CA ASP A 421 22.61 -3.37 1.03
C ASP A 421 24.07 -2.97 0.74
N GLY A 422 24.98 -3.63 1.47
CA GLY A 422 26.44 -3.55 1.28
C GLY A 422 27.07 -2.16 1.28
N MET A 423 26.42 -1.20 1.95
CA MET A 423 26.98 0.12 2.29
C MET A 423 27.27 1.02 1.07
N ASP A 424 26.63 0.73 -0.06
CA ASP A 424 26.70 1.55 -1.27
C ASP A 424 26.13 2.95 -0.99
N LYS A 425 26.62 3.96 -1.72
CA LYS A 425 26.22 5.36 -1.54
C LYS A 425 25.47 5.88 -2.76
N GLU A 426 24.35 6.54 -2.51
CA GLU A 426 23.52 7.15 -3.55
C GLU A 426 23.08 8.55 -3.16
N ARG A 427 22.98 9.45 -4.12
CA ARG A 427 22.41 10.78 -3.91
C ARG A 427 20.93 10.75 -4.19
N ILE A 428 20.10 10.95 -3.16
CA ILE A 428 18.64 10.86 -3.27
C ILE A 428 17.94 12.19 -2.98
N GLN A 429 16.73 12.33 -3.51
CA GLN A 429 15.81 13.42 -3.19
C GLN A 429 14.74 12.92 -2.22
N TYR A 430 14.37 13.74 -1.25
CA TYR A 430 13.30 13.43 -0.29
C TYR A 430 12.49 14.70 0.04
N LEU A 431 11.23 14.51 0.39
CA LEU A 431 10.34 15.59 0.83
C LEU A 431 10.66 15.99 2.26
N TYR A 432 10.41 17.25 2.64
CA TYR A 432 10.47 17.70 4.02
C TYR A 432 9.37 18.75 4.29
N PRO A 433 8.56 18.59 5.35
CA PRO A 433 7.53 19.56 5.73
C PRO A 433 8.10 20.72 6.55
N ARG A 434 7.46 21.89 6.51
CA ARG A 434 7.71 22.98 7.46
C ARG A 434 6.89 22.74 8.72
N ASP A 435 7.52 22.73 9.89
CA ASP A 435 6.86 22.48 11.17
C ASP A 435 5.69 23.43 11.44
N TRP A 436 4.59 22.86 11.93
CA TRP A 436 3.40 23.60 12.27
C TRP A 436 2.77 23.16 13.60
N ILE A 437 1.86 23.99 14.10
CA ILE A 437 1.03 23.73 15.28
C ILE A 437 -0.44 23.96 14.93
N TRP A 438 -1.28 23.01 15.32
CA TRP A 438 -2.73 23.16 15.33
C TRP A 438 -3.15 23.92 16.59
N PHE A 439 -3.95 24.97 16.44
CA PHE A 439 -4.72 25.55 17.53
C PHE A 439 -6.20 25.41 17.21
N MET A 440 -6.97 24.85 18.15
CA MET A 440 -8.41 24.68 17.97
C MET A 440 -9.13 25.35 19.14
N ARG A 441 -10.00 26.31 18.83
CA ARG A 441 -10.88 26.90 19.84
C ARG A 441 -12.07 25.97 20.06
N VAL A 442 -12.34 25.64 21.31
CA VAL A 442 -13.37 24.67 21.68
C VAL A 442 -14.19 25.20 22.85
N GLN A 443 -15.51 25.07 22.73
CA GLN A 443 -16.43 25.42 23.80
C GLN A 443 -17.10 24.15 24.31
N ASN A 444 -17.07 23.89 25.61
CA ASN A 444 -17.96 22.91 26.24
C ASN A 444 -19.31 23.59 26.55
N ASN A 445 -20.42 22.95 26.16
CA ASN A 445 -21.78 23.45 26.37
C ASN A 445 -22.47 22.80 27.57
N SER A 446 -21.76 21.96 28.32
CA SER A 446 -22.29 21.18 29.44
C SER A 446 -21.73 21.68 30.79
N PRO A 447 -22.50 21.51 31.90
CA PRO A 447 -22.01 21.73 33.26
C PRO A 447 -21.05 20.64 33.75
N LYS A 448 -20.72 19.64 32.92
CA LYS A 448 -19.77 18.58 33.24
C LYS A 448 -18.53 18.68 32.35
N PRO A 449 -17.34 18.27 32.83
CA PRO A 449 -16.18 18.12 31.96
C PRO A 449 -16.50 17.17 30.79
N ALA A 450 -15.99 17.49 29.61
CA ALA A 450 -16.12 16.68 28.41
C ALA A 450 -14.73 16.18 27.98
N THR A 451 -14.57 14.87 27.89
CA THR A 451 -13.35 14.25 27.35
C THR A 451 -13.57 13.97 25.88
N VAL A 452 -12.72 14.53 25.02
CA VAL A 452 -12.88 14.46 23.57
C VAL A 452 -11.60 13.95 22.90
N THR A 453 -11.76 13.23 21.79
CA THR A 453 -10.67 12.85 20.90
C THR A 453 -10.81 13.65 19.61
N PHE A 454 -9.86 14.54 19.34
CA PHE A 454 -9.76 15.25 18.08
C PHE A 454 -9.17 14.33 17.02
N ARG A 455 -9.75 14.33 15.83
CA ARG A 455 -9.33 13.55 14.67
C ARG A 455 -9.18 14.51 13.50
N VAL A 456 -7.96 14.63 12.98
CA VAL A 456 -7.59 15.66 12.00
C VAL A 456 -7.29 14.98 10.67
N PHE A 457 -8.03 15.39 9.63
CA PHE A 457 -7.89 14.86 8.28
C PHE A 457 -7.69 15.98 7.27
N ILE A 458 -7.01 15.65 6.17
CA ILE A 458 -6.99 16.48 4.96
C ILE A 458 -7.44 15.66 3.75
N CYS A 459 -8.07 16.31 2.77
CA CYS A 459 -8.44 15.67 1.50
C CYS A 459 -8.40 16.70 0.36
N PRO A 460 -7.93 16.35 -0.85
CA PRO A 460 -8.11 17.22 -2.02
C PRO A 460 -9.58 17.62 -2.18
N ILE A 461 -9.86 18.88 -2.50
CA ILE A 461 -11.25 19.39 -2.52
C ILE A 461 -12.12 18.60 -3.50
N GLU A 462 -11.55 18.11 -4.59
CA GLU A 462 -12.23 17.31 -5.62
C GLU A 462 -12.58 15.89 -5.15
N LEU A 463 -12.01 15.42 -4.04
CA LEU A 463 -12.15 14.05 -3.53
C LEU A 463 -12.87 13.98 -2.17
N VAL A 464 -13.45 15.08 -1.69
CA VAL A 464 -14.08 15.13 -0.34
C VAL A 464 -15.22 14.13 -0.15
N ASP A 465 -15.94 13.79 -1.22
CA ASP A 465 -17.02 12.81 -1.19
C ASP A 465 -16.51 11.34 -1.23
N SER A 466 -15.19 11.14 -1.33
CA SER A 466 -14.57 9.83 -1.25
C SER A 466 -14.18 9.47 0.18
N THR A 467 -14.53 8.26 0.62
CA THR A 467 -14.19 7.75 1.96
C THR A 467 -12.76 7.21 2.09
N VAL A 468 -12.07 6.96 0.97
CA VAL A 468 -10.74 6.32 0.95
C VAL A 468 -9.58 7.28 0.63
N HIS A 469 -9.88 8.56 0.39
CA HIS A 469 -8.87 9.59 0.07
C HIS A 469 -8.64 10.61 1.19
N TRP A 470 -9.37 10.50 2.31
CA TRP A 470 -9.10 11.30 3.50
C TRP A 470 -7.80 10.82 4.16
N VAL A 471 -6.87 11.73 4.30
CA VAL A 471 -5.56 11.49 4.90
C VAL A 471 -5.62 11.86 6.37
N GLU A 472 -5.57 10.88 7.28
CA GLU A 472 -5.48 11.13 8.72
C GLU A 472 -4.10 11.70 9.05
N ILE A 473 -4.07 12.93 9.57
CA ILE A 473 -2.85 13.65 9.92
C ILE A 473 -2.55 13.49 11.41
N ASP A 474 -3.56 13.59 12.26
CA ASP A 474 -3.38 13.63 13.71
C ASP A 474 -4.60 13.12 14.47
N LYS A 475 -4.37 12.65 15.69
CA LYS A 475 -5.39 12.23 16.63
C LYS A 475 -4.86 12.38 18.06
N PHE A 476 -5.60 13.12 18.89
CA PHE A 476 -5.18 13.40 20.26
C PHE A 476 -6.37 13.69 21.17
N LYS A 477 -6.20 13.38 22.46
CA LYS A 477 -7.24 13.47 23.48
C LYS A 477 -7.07 14.71 24.37
N ARG A 478 -8.17 15.37 24.73
CA ARG A 478 -8.19 16.46 25.74
C ARG A 478 -9.45 16.39 26.60
N THR A 479 -9.36 16.91 27.81
CA THR A 479 -10.52 17.12 28.69
C THR A 479 -10.79 18.62 28.77
N ILE A 480 -12.01 19.02 28.47
CA ILE A 480 -12.48 20.41 28.48
C ILE A 480 -13.40 20.59 29.69
N GLY A 481 -13.12 21.59 30.51
CA GLY A 481 -13.85 21.89 31.73
C GLY A 481 -15.31 22.30 31.49
N PRO A 482 -16.14 22.31 32.55
CA PRO A 482 -17.55 22.74 32.47
C PRO A 482 -17.70 24.14 31.89
N TYR A 483 -18.54 24.29 30.87
CA TYR A 483 -18.77 25.57 30.16
C TYR A 483 -17.52 26.30 29.68
N GLU A 484 -16.38 25.60 29.61
CA GLU A 484 -15.09 26.22 29.32
C GLU A 484 -15.01 26.60 27.84
N LYS A 485 -14.51 27.80 27.57
CA LYS A 485 -14.03 28.25 26.27
C LYS A 485 -12.51 28.25 26.30
N THR A 486 -11.89 27.34 25.57
CA THR A 486 -10.44 27.12 25.65
C THR A 486 -9.81 26.94 24.29
N VAL A 487 -8.48 27.01 24.23
CA VAL A 487 -7.71 26.71 23.01
C VAL A 487 -6.85 25.49 23.27
N VAL A 488 -7.05 24.44 22.48
CA VAL A 488 -6.18 23.26 22.50
C VAL A 488 -5.09 23.43 21.46
N SER A 489 -3.86 23.06 21.80
CA SER A 489 -2.73 23.03 20.88
C SER A 489 -2.20 21.60 20.68
N GLN A 490 -1.67 21.35 19.49
CA GLN A 490 -1.00 20.10 19.13
C GLN A 490 0.10 20.37 18.10
N LYS A 491 1.33 19.94 18.40
CA LYS A 491 2.46 20.06 17.48
C LYS A 491 2.42 18.95 16.44
N CYS A 492 2.83 19.24 15.20
CA CYS A 492 2.93 18.21 14.15
C CYS A 492 3.87 17.04 14.54
N ASP A 493 4.92 17.31 15.31
CA ASP A 493 5.86 16.31 15.82
C ASP A 493 5.25 15.39 16.88
N GLU A 494 4.06 15.70 17.39
CA GLU A 494 3.29 14.90 18.35
C GLU A 494 2.19 14.08 17.65
N ALA A 495 2.04 14.21 16.33
CA ALA A 495 1.03 13.48 15.57
C ALA A 495 1.10 11.96 15.75
N VAL A 496 -0.01 11.30 16.09
CA VAL A 496 0.02 9.86 16.43
C VAL A 496 0.42 8.94 15.26
N ALA A 497 0.26 9.42 14.03
CA ALA A 497 0.54 8.63 12.82
C ALA A 497 2.04 8.45 12.56
N ILE A 498 2.87 9.40 12.98
CA ILE A 498 4.30 9.36 12.68
C ILE A 498 5.05 8.51 13.70
N ARG A 499 6.19 7.97 13.26
CA ARG A 499 7.18 7.36 14.15
C ARG A 499 7.63 8.37 15.22
N LYS A 500 7.72 7.91 16.47
CA LYS A 500 8.22 8.69 17.60
C LYS A 500 9.58 8.17 18.10
N PRO A 501 10.54 9.08 18.37
CA PRO A 501 10.47 10.52 18.15
C PRO A 501 10.44 10.89 16.65
N ALA A 502 9.96 12.10 16.33
CA ALA A 502 9.93 12.58 14.95
C ALA A 502 11.35 12.66 14.37
N GLN A 503 11.56 12.08 13.18
CA GLN A 503 12.85 12.02 12.51
C GLN A 503 13.04 13.24 11.60
N LYS A 504 13.77 14.25 12.08
CA LYS A 504 13.98 15.54 11.42
C LYS A 504 15.35 15.66 10.74
N THR A 505 16.36 14.97 11.26
CA THR A 505 17.70 14.92 10.63
C THR A 505 17.89 13.64 9.82
N THR A 506 18.87 13.66 8.91
CA THR A 506 19.23 12.49 8.10
C THR A 506 19.72 11.32 8.96
N GLU A 507 20.44 11.61 10.04
CA GLU A 507 20.92 10.60 10.99
C GLU A 507 19.74 9.94 11.71
N GLN A 508 18.75 10.74 12.13
CA GLN A 508 17.54 10.21 12.78
C GLN A 508 16.72 9.35 11.82
N MET A 509 16.61 9.74 10.54
CA MET A 509 15.92 8.96 9.50
C MET A 509 16.58 7.60 9.26
N ASP A 510 17.91 7.55 9.29
CA ASP A 510 18.66 6.32 8.98
C ASP A 510 18.84 5.40 10.22
N ALA A 511 18.67 5.93 11.43
CA ALA A 511 18.85 5.21 12.70
C ALA A 511 17.94 3.97 12.85
N THR A 512 16.82 3.92 12.14
CA THR A 512 15.85 2.82 12.19
C THR A 512 16.06 1.78 11.11
N THR A 513 17.04 1.93 10.23
CA THR A 513 17.35 0.92 9.21
C THR A 513 17.69 -0.41 9.87
N LEU A 514 17.31 -1.54 9.26
CA LEU A 514 17.66 -2.89 9.70
C LEU A 514 18.88 -3.44 8.93
N PRO A 515 20.12 -3.18 9.40
CA PRO A 515 21.32 -3.76 8.82
C PRO A 515 21.42 -5.27 9.11
N GLU A 516 22.29 -5.96 8.38
CA GLU A 516 22.49 -7.42 8.45
C GLU A 516 22.75 -7.94 9.87
N TRP A 517 23.58 -7.24 10.65
CA TRP A 517 23.87 -7.62 12.04
C TRP A 517 22.63 -7.57 12.93
N ARG A 518 21.77 -6.56 12.75
CA ARG A 518 20.54 -6.40 13.54
C ARG A 518 19.52 -7.45 13.14
N ARG A 519 19.40 -7.76 11.85
CA ARG A 519 18.58 -8.89 11.36
C ARG A 519 19.04 -10.21 11.97
N SER A 520 20.35 -10.46 11.98
CA SER A 520 20.93 -11.67 12.59
C SER A 520 20.65 -11.78 14.09
N GLU A 521 20.43 -10.67 14.80
CA GLU A 521 19.99 -10.70 16.19
C GLU A 521 18.50 -10.99 16.33
N LEU A 522 17.67 -10.36 15.49
CA LEU A 522 16.22 -10.59 15.46
C LEU A 522 15.86 -12.02 15.05
N ASP A 523 16.61 -12.64 14.13
CA ASP A 523 16.40 -14.01 13.65
C ASP A 523 16.54 -15.07 14.77
N LYS A 524 17.09 -14.69 15.94
CA LYS A 524 17.17 -15.55 17.13
C LYS A 524 15.89 -15.56 17.97
N LEU A 525 15.00 -14.61 17.72
CA LEU A 525 13.74 -14.39 18.45
C LEU A 525 12.57 -14.99 17.66
N ASN A 526 11.47 -15.24 18.35
CA ASN A 526 10.21 -15.56 17.65
C ASN A 526 9.51 -14.27 17.16
N PHE A 527 8.57 -14.40 16.22
CA PHE A 527 7.92 -13.23 15.61
C PHE A 527 7.21 -12.30 16.60
N ALA A 528 6.68 -12.81 17.73
CA ALA A 528 6.06 -11.98 18.74
C ALA A 528 7.10 -11.19 19.54
N GLU A 529 8.24 -11.80 19.87
CA GLU A 529 9.37 -11.11 20.51
C GLU A 529 9.97 -10.05 19.57
N ILE A 530 10.09 -10.36 18.27
CA ILE A 530 10.53 -9.39 17.26
C ILE A 530 9.57 -8.19 17.24
N ALA A 531 8.26 -8.44 17.17
CA ALA A 531 7.25 -7.39 17.10
C ALA A 531 7.34 -6.40 18.27
N GLU A 532 7.60 -6.89 19.49
CA GLU A 532 7.78 -6.04 20.67
C GLU A 532 9.12 -5.31 20.66
N GLU A 533 10.21 -5.96 20.24
CA GLU A 533 11.57 -5.41 20.23
C GLU A 533 11.72 -4.24 19.25
N ILE A 534 11.11 -4.34 18.06
CA ILE A 534 11.21 -3.31 17.01
C ILE A 534 10.02 -2.34 16.98
N PHE A 535 9.12 -2.41 17.96
CA PHE A 535 7.92 -1.56 18.00
C PHE A 535 8.25 -0.06 17.84
N CYS A 536 9.28 0.42 18.55
CA CYS A 536 9.70 1.82 18.49
C CYS A 536 10.17 2.26 17.09
N ASP A 537 10.62 1.32 16.26
CA ASP A 537 11.09 1.59 14.90
C ASP A 537 9.91 1.63 13.91
N CYS A 538 8.69 1.29 14.30
CA CYS A 538 7.52 1.35 13.44
C CYS A 538 6.78 2.69 13.54
N GLY A 539 6.42 3.28 12.39
CA GLY A 539 5.52 4.43 12.29
C GLY A 539 5.72 5.21 10.99
N TRP A 540 4.74 6.04 10.62
CA TRP A 540 4.80 6.80 9.37
C TRP A 540 6.00 7.77 9.37
N PRO A 541 6.69 7.96 8.24
CA PRO A 541 7.80 8.90 8.17
C PRO A 541 7.32 10.34 8.41
N TYR A 542 8.02 11.06 9.30
CA TYR A 542 7.72 12.48 9.56
C TYR A 542 7.79 13.31 8.28
N ASN A 543 8.78 13.05 7.44
CA ASN A 543 9.02 13.78 6.21
C ASN A 543 7.91 13.61 5.15
N LEU A 544 7.00 12.65 5.35
CA LEU A 544 5.85 12.35 4.49
C LEU A 544 4.49 12.56 5.20
N ILE A 545 4.46 13.23 6.36
CA ILE A 545 3.24 13.47 7.14
C ILE A 545 2.16 14.23 6.35
N ILE A 546 2.56 15.10 5.41
CA ILE A 546 1.68 15.82 4.48
C ILE A 546 2.16 15.59 3.03
N PRO A 547 1.27 15.66 2.03
CA PRO A 547 1.66 15.52 0.64
C PRO A 547 2.55 16.70 0.20
N ARG A 548 3.30 16.51 -0.89
CA ARG A 548 4.18 17.56 -1.43
C ARG A 548 3.43 18.84 -1.80
N GLY A 549 2.20 18.70 -2.32
CA GLY A 549 1.52 19.81 -2.97
C GLY A 549 2.18 20.19 -4.31
N SER A 550 1.86 21.40 -4.76
CA SER A 550 2.36 21.97 -6.02
C SER A 550 2.96 23.35 -5.80
N LYS A 551 3.77 23.84 -6.75
CA LYS A 551 4.34 25.20 -6.68
C LYS A 551 3.26 26.30 -6.67
N LEU A 552 2.14 26.05 -7.36
CA LEU A 552 0.98 26.95 -7.38
C LEU A 552 0.17 26.89 -6.07
N GLY A 553 0.32 25.81 -5.30
CA GLY A 553 -0.48 25.52 -4.12
C GLY A 553 -1.64 24.60 -4.47
N SER A 554 -1.58 23.38 -3.94
CA SER A 554 -2.65 22.39 -4.06
C SER A 554 -3.70 22.66 -2.98
N LYS A 555 -4.98 22.65 -3.35
CA LYS A 555 -6.07 22.99 -2.44
C LYS A 555 -6.62 21.75 -1.74
N PHE A 556 -6.82 21.86 -0.44
CA PHE A 556 -7.27 20.78 0.44
C PHE A 556 -8.38 21.27 1.36
N LYS A 557 -9.29 20.36 1.70
CA LYS A 557 -10.17 20.50 2.86
C LYS A 557 -9.41 20.01 4.09
N LEU A 558 -9.26 20.86 5.11
CA LEU A 558 -8.92 20.46 6.47
C LEU A 558 -10.22 20.15 7.19
N PHE A 559 -10.31 18.98 7.82
CA PHE A 559 -11.47 18.54 8.59
C PHE A 559 -11.04 18.07 9.97
N VAL A 560 -11.76 18.52 10.98
CA VAL A 560 -11.60 18.09 12.37
C VAL A 560 -12.93 17.54 12.85
N TYR A 561 -12.88 16.31 13.37
CA TYR A 561 -13.99 15.68 14.08
C TYR A 561 -13.58 15.46 15.53
N ALA A 562 -14.38 15.93 16.50
CA ALA A 562 -14.20 15.65 17.91
C ALA A 562 -15.19 14.58 18.37
N SER A 563 -14.72 13.36 18.59
CA SER A 563 -15.53 12.24 19.12
C SER A 563 -15.58 12.24 20.64
N ASP A 564 -16.56 11.52 21.22
CA ASP A 564 -16.53 11.22 22.65
C ASP A 564 -15.29 10.37 22.96
N GLY A 565 -14.36 10.96 23.70
CA GLY A 565 -13.09 10.34 24.07
C GLY A 565 -13.14 9.58 25.39
N THR A 566 -14.31 9.45 26.03
CA THR A 566 -14.43 8.85 27.38
C THR A 566 -13.85 7.44 27.42
N ASN A 567 -14.14 6.63 26.41
CA ASN A 567 -13.69 5.24 26.34
C ASN A 567 -12.43 5.07 25.49
N ASP A 568 -12.01 6.09 24.73
CA ASP A 568 -10.79 6.02 23.92
C ASP A 568 -9.56 5.92 24.84
N LEU A 569 -8.68 4.96 24.56
CA LEU A 569 -7.39 4.80 25.24
C LEU A 569 -6.29 5.65 24.58
N VAL A 570 -6.66 6.58 23.71
CA VAL A 570 -5.75 7.50 23.01
C VAL A 570 -4.95 8.23 24.06
N ARG A 571 -3.66 7.94 24.07
CA ARG A 571 -2.74 8.41 25.09
C ARG A 571 -2.55 9.92 24.98
N THR A 572 -2.30 10.54 26.14
CA THR A 572 -1.98 11.97 26.23
C THR A 572 -0.47 12.22 26.24
N ASP A 573 0.35 11.18 26.39
CA ASP A 573 1.80 11.21 26.37
C ASP A 573 2.38 10.66 25.06
N THR A 574 3.61 11.09 24.73
CA THR A 574 4.32 10.60 23.53
C THR A 574 5.18 9.39 23.91
N GLN A 575 4.77 8.19 23.48
CA GLN A 575 5.60 6.99 23.51
C GLN A 575 6.36 6.83 22.18
N CYS A 576 7.42 6.03 22.14
CA CYS A 576 8.08 5.65 20.89
C CYS A 576 7.11 4.92 19.93
N GLY A 577 7.44 4.86 18.65
CA GLY A 577 6.64 4.18 17.62
C GLY A 577 5.36 4.95 17.22
N SER A 578 4.46 4.31 16.49
CA SER A 578 3.14 4.86 16.12
C SER A 578 2.04 3.89 16.53
N VAL A 579 1.28 4.25 17.57
CA VAL A 579 0.17 3.39 18.04
C VAL A 579 -1.04 3.37 17.09
N LEU A 580 -1.13 4.33 16.17
CA LEU A 580 -2.20 4.37 15.16
C LEU A 580 -1.98 3.27 14.11
N LEU A 581 -0.76 3.17 13.60
CA LEU A 581 -0.44 2.28 12.49
C LEU A 581 0.12 0.95 12.98
N CYS A 582 0.95 0.96 14.03
CA CYS A 582 1.71 -0.21 14.49
C CYS A 582 1.04 -0.95 15.67
N GLY A 583 -0.17 -0.55 16.06
CA GLY A 583 -0.93 -1.17 17.14
C GLY A 583 -0.34 -0.95 18.54
N GLY A 584 -0.58 -1.89 19.44
CA GLY A 584 -0.03 -1.87 20.80
C GLY A 584 1.42 -2.39 20.86
N GLU A 585 2.22 -1.85 21.79
CA GLU A 585 3.64 -2.22 21.95
C GLU A 585 3.78 -3.70 22.29
N LYS A 586 3.08 -4.17 23.32
CA LYS A 586 3.09 -5.59 23.68
C LYS A 586 2.15 -6.39 22.79
N TRP A 587 2.41 -7.68 22.69
CA TRP A 587 1.60 -8.60 21.89
C TRP A 587 0.11 -8.54 22.26
N THR A 588 -0.18 -8.41 23.56
CA THR A 588 -1.54 -8.36 24.11
C THR A 588 -2.11 -6.95 24.29
N ASP A 589 -1.35 -5.91 23.94
CA ASP A 589 -1.82 -4.53 24.07
C ASP A 589 -2.89 -4.24 23.02
N LYS A 590 -3.87 -3.43 23.41
CA LYS A 590 -4.95 -2.99 22.52
C LYS A 590 -4.54 -1.77 21.71
N ILE A 591 -5.09 -1.66 20.51
CA ILE A 591 -5.05 -0.40 19.77
C ILE A 591 -5.76 0.67 20.61
N PRO A 592 -5.15 1.84 20.85
CA PRO A 592 -5.67 2.79 21.83
C PRO A 592 -6.92 3.57 21.36
N ASP A 593 -7.49 3.26 20.21
CA ASP A 593 -8.72 3.87 19.70
C ASP A 593 -9.79 2.79 19.55
N ASN A 594 -10.87 2.91 20.32
CA ASN A 594 -11.97 1.94 20.29
C ASN A 594 -12.87 2.09 19.07
N LYS A 595 -12.73 3.19 18.31
CA LYS A 595 -13.47 3.35 17.06
C LYS A 595 -12.85 2.49 15.94
N PRO A 596 -13.63 2.13 14.90
CA PRO A 596 -13.09 1.55 13.69
C PRO A 596 -11.96 2.41 13.12
N LEU A 597 -10.92 1.76 12.60
CA LEU A 597 -9.79 2.47 12.02
C LEU A 597 -10.25 3.24 10.76
N GLY A 598 -9.87 4.51 10.67
CA GLY A 598 -10.35 5.43 9.64
C GLY A 598 -11.64 6.20 10.00
N TYR A 599 -12.19 6.00 11.19
CA TYR A 599 -13.32 6.80 11.69
C TYR A 599 -13.05 8.32 11.62
N PRO A 600 -13.98 9.14 11.10
CA PRO A 600 -15.38 8.83 10.79
C PRO A 600 -15.67 8.44 9.33
N PHE A 601 -14.63 8.18 8.53
CA PHE A 601 -14.71 7.86 7.09
C PHE A 601 -14.66 6.36 6.79
N ASP A 602 -14.75 5.52 7.81
CA ASP A 602 -14.78 4.06 7.70
C ASP A 602 -16.11 3.52 7.10
N ARG A 603 -17.13 4.36 7.02
CA ARG A 603 -18.47 4.04 6.47
C ARG A 603 -18.80 4.92 5.26
N PRO A 604 -19.72 4.48 4.37
CA PRO A 604 -20.22 5.32 3.28
C PRO A 604 -20.86 6.60 3.83
N LEU A 605 -20.63 7.71 3.13
CA LEU A 605 -21.21 9.00 3.48
C LEU A 605 -22.73 8.98 3.27
N LYS A 606 -23.47 9.68 4.14
CA LYS A 606 -24.90 9.91 3.96
C LYS A 606 -25.16 10.59 2.60
N ASP A 607 -26.01 9.97 1.78
CA ASP A 607 -26.30 10.36 0.39
C ASP A 607 -25.05 10.51 -0.51
N GLY A 608 -23.92 9.90 -0.14
CA GLY A 608 -22.66 10.04 -0.85
C GLY A 608 -22.06 11.44 -0.80
N SER A 609 -22.42 12.28 0.18
CA SER A 609 -21.94 13.66 0.27
C SER A 609 -21.32 13.98 1.62
N PHE A 610 -20.09 14.50 1.60
CA PHE A 610 -19.37 14.96 2.79
C PHE A 610 -20.18 15.99 3.59
N TYR A 611 -20.70 17.01 2.90
CA TYR A 611 -21.43 18.10 3.54
C TYR A 611 -22.73 17.63 4.19
N LYS A 612 -23.48 16.72 3.55
CA LYS A 612 -24.69 16.15 4.12
C LYS A 612 -24.40 15.20 5.29
N ASN A 613 -23.26 14.51 5.26
CA ASN A 613 -22.88 13.56 6.29
C ASN A 613 -22.68 14.22 7.65
N PHE A 614 -22.11 15.43 7.65
CA PHE A 614 -21.76 16.18 8.87
C PHE A 614 -22.63 17.42 9.10
N GLU A 615 -23.75 17.54 8.38
CA GLU A 615 -24.66 18.67 8.48
C GLU A 615 -25.27 18.77 9.89
N GLY A 616 -25.21 19.98 10.48
CA GLY A 616 -25.81 20.27 11.79
C GLY A 616 -25.05 19.72 13.00
N MET A 617 -23.86 19.16 12.81
CA MET A 617 -23.01 18.71 13.92
C MET A 617 -22.18 19.87 14.48
N ASP A 618 -22.21 20.06 15.79
CA ASP A 618 -21.42 21.10 16.47
C ASP A 618 -19.99 20.64 16.81
N ASN A 619 -19.74 19.34 16.83
CA ASN A 619 -18.45 18.73 17.17
C ASN A 619 -17.52 18.55 15.96
N VAL A 620 -17.82 19.18 14.83
CA VAL A 620 -17.03 19.12 13.60
C VAL A 620 -16.70 20.52 13.10
N ALA A 621 -15.53 20.67 12.48
CA ALA A 621 -15.17 21.89 11.78
C ALA A 621 -14.36 21.56 10.54
N PHE A 622 -14.50 22.36 9.50
CA PHE A 622 -13.67 22.24 8.32
C PHE A 622 -13.41 23.60 7.68
N THR A 623 -12.26 23.74 7.04
CA THR A 623 -11.89 24.92 6.25
C THR A 623 -10.97 24.53 5.11
N ASP A 624 -10.84 25.40 4.11
CA ASP A 624 -9.90 25.18 3.01
C ASP A 624 -8.49 25.64 3.41
N ILE A 625 -7.51 24.78 3.12
CA ILE A 625 -6.09 25.07 3.25
C ILE A 625 -5.37 24.87 1.91
N THR A 626 -4.16 25.40 1.81
CA THR A 626 -3.28 25.21 0.65
C THR A 626 -2.03 24.47 1.09
N ILE A 627 -1.61 23.46 0.34
CA ILE A 627 -0.30 22.81 0.52
C ILE A 627 0.59 23.23 -0.64
N LYS A 628 1.66 23.95 -0.33
CA LYS A 628 2.54 24.56 -1.33
C LYS A 628 3.93 23.95 -1.27
N TRP A 629 4.43 23.56 -2.44
CA TRP A 629 5.84 23.24 -2.61
C TRP A 629 6.62 24.54 -2.81
N VAL A 630 7.51 24.86 -1.87
CA VAL A 630 8.36 26.06 -1.89
C VAL A 630 9.83 25.69 -2.08
N GLU A 631 10.65 26.67 -2.43
CA GLU A 631 12.09 26.46 -2.62
C GLU A 631 12.80 26.25 -1.28
N ASP A 632 12.46 27.03 -0.26
CA ASP A 632 13.07 26.90 1.07
C ASP A 632 12.21 27.53 2.18
N PHE A 633 12.48 27.15 3.43
CA PHE A 633 11.93 27.72 4.66
C PHE A 633 12.85 27.44 5.86
N PRO A 634 12.77 28.24 6.95
CA PRO A 634 13.48 27.98 8.20
C PRO A 634 13.07 26.63 8.83
N GLU A 635 14.05 25.79 9.18
CA GLU A 635 13.81 24.52 9.85
C GLU A 635 13.97 24.68 11.38
N VAL A 636 13.07 24.08 12.15
CA VAL A 636 13.14 24.01 13.61
C VAL A 636 13.54 22.58 13.98
N LEU A 637 14.77 22.41 14.47
CA LEU A 637 15.32 21.09 14.81
C LEU A 637 14.88 20.62 16.19
#